data_AF-A0A933TDK6-F1
#
_entry.id   AF-A0A933TDK6-F1
#
_cell.length_a   1.000
_cell.length_b   1.000
_cell.length_c   1.000
_cell.angle_alpha   90.00
_cell.angle_beta   90.00
_cell.angle_gamma   90.00
#
_symmetry.space_group_name_H-M   'P 1'
#
loop_
_entity.id
_entity.type
_entity.pdbx_description
1 polymer ?
#
loop_
_entity_poly.entity_id
_entity_poly.type
_entity_poly.pdbx_seq_one_letter_code
_entity_poly.pdbx_strand_id
1 'polypeptide(L)'
;MNPSVLFLAAALLAAAPARGDDYRYRQAYSSPQQTRVYVMPPATYYEQQQRWSDYQYQHQQAQRWEQDRITQATWQSLQVQPVFPGTRPGAEPRRPPPYHGPTKPPEMSDSNGIYAQAIKDYVEAHSQGDFVVDDSASGRRYQLRLTNVRSDSVRRLPSGEMAGCADFETTSEPKQALDLDFFLSDDTEDWSWQVKKILVHGVNGQLRYAYDSSNQIVAAAPAKARTSASVPKPSAPARLSAEVALKDFTGDGVLAGGDTGRLSVKVSNAGPGPAYAIRLALETLAPVSGLEIPPGAEFGDLKPGQSVEKEVALSAAEGVGEQKLGLRLSLREGNGFDTEPVVIDLRTVPAKPPRLEVTDIGVGRGGQVQAGEPTEVSVRVRNAGAGPAEGVEAVLNLGSADIFMSGEAKAALGTLSPGQVKTAAFEFFANKRFKNGQTLPVSLTVTESKRRYGLEAYPLRLVVGKSAPMVTVVASKGKPAEPAAAPVVEDVDAPPAARTPRDPDAYAVVIGIEKYRDLPAAEFAARDARSVYAYLTEAMGFDPKNVVMLQNERATLTDMVTYLGSWLADHATAKSRVFVYFSGHGAPDPKSGQAHLIPYDGDPAYADSKAFSLQRLYEALGKLPTDDVFVALDSCFSGAGGRSLIAQGTRPLITVDQTSRLAANMVLLAAAGPDQISTSEPETQHGMLTYFLLKGLRGEADADGDSRLTTRELFAYLQPAVEREARKRHVAQTPTLTPPADKLGSKGERVWLRLK
;
A
#
# COMPACT_ATOMS: atom_id res chain seq x y z
N MET A 1 4.44 -58.32 -78.14
CA MET A 1 4.66 -56.91 -78.52
C MET A 1 6.02 -56.46 -77.98
N ASN A 2 6.56 -55.35 -78.47
CA ASN A 2 7.98 -54.95 -78.34
C ASN A 2 8.06 -53.41 -78.16
N PRO A 3 9.18 -52.80 -77.70
CA PRO A 3 10.07 -53.12 -76.57
C PRO A 3 9.47 -52.47 -75.26
N SER A 4 10.11 -51.80 -74.28
CA SER A 4 11.49 -51.41 -73.88
C SER A 4 11.49 -51.13 -72.33
N VAL A 5 12.58 -50.92 -71.56
CA VAL A 5 13.96 -51.46 -71.45
C VAL A 5 14.91 -50.43 -70.79
N LEU A 6 15.31 -50.73 -69.54
CA LEU A 6 16.62 -50.55 -68.87
C LEU A 6 17.31 -49.16 -68.56
N PHE A 7 17.65 -49.01 -67.26
CA PHE A 7 19.00 -48.78 -66.65
C PHE A 7 19.66 -47.40 -66.35
N LEU A 8 20.23 -47.37 -65.13
CA LEU A 8 21.54 -46.89 -64.62
C LEU A 8 22.23 -45.57 -65.03
N ALA A 9 22.60 -44.83 -63.98
CA ALA A 9 23.96 -44.31 -63.64
C ALA A 9 24.81 -43.47 -64.64
N ALA A 10 25.02 -42.20 -64.23
CA ALA A 10 26.28 -41.42 -64.18
C ALA A 10 27.26 -41.35 -65.39
N ALA A 11 27.60 -40.12 -65.83
CA ALA A 11 28.99 -39.66 -66.08
C ALA A 11 29.14 -38.14 -66.39
N LEU A 12 30.07 -37.48 -65.67
CA LEU A 12 31.19 -36.62 -66.14
C LEU A 12 31.03 -35.45 -67.16
N LEU A 13 31.64 -34.30 -66.79
CA LEU A 13 32.32 -33.26 -67.63
C LEU A 13 31.47 -32.44 -68.65
N ALA A 14 31.84 -31.23 -69.11
CA ALA A 14 32.71 -30.15 -68.56
C ALA A 14 32.58 -28.86 -69.41
N ALA A 15 32.67 -27.67 -68.79
CA ALA A 15 33.11 -26.41 -69.45
C ALA A 15 33.42 -25.30 -68.42
N ALA A 16 34.60 -24.67 -68.56
CA ALA A 16 35.11 -23.48 -67.87
C ALA A 16 36.34 -22.96 -68.68
N PRO A 17 37.03 -21.83 -68.35
CA PRO A 17 36.76 -20.76 -67.38
C PRO A 17 36.27 -19.49 -68.14
N ALA A 18 36.43 -18.20 -67.78
CA ALA A 18 37.13 -17.44 -66.73
C ALA A 18 36.43 -16.05 -66.58
N ARG A 19 36.80 -15.07 -65.72
CA ARG A 19 37.93 -14.82 -64.79
C ARG A 19 37.40 -14.10 -63.53
N GLY A 20 38.22 -13.96 -62.48
CA GLY A 20 38.07 -12.88 -61.49
C GLY A 20 38.23 -13.32 -60.04
N ASP A 21 39.43 -13.15 -59.49
CA ASP A 21 39.79 -13.31 -58.08
C ASP A 21 39.43 -12.01 -57.28
N ASP A 22 39.31 -11.93 -55.95
CA ASP A 22 39.59 -12.86 -54.82
C ASP A 22 38.86 -12.37 -53.51
N TYR A 23 38.94 -13.16 -52.42
CA TYR A 23 38.75 -12.82 -50.99
C TYR A 23 37.36 -12.48 -50.35
N ARG A 24 36.88 -13.44 -49.52
CA ARG A 24 36.40 -13.32 -48.10
C ARG A 24 35.04 -12.67 -47.68
N TYR A 25 34.18 -13.54 -47.12
CA TYR A 25 33.50 -13.48 -45.79
C TYR A 25 32.10 -12.81 -45.55
N ARG A 26 31.19 -13.65 -45.01
CA ARG A 26 30.03 -13.41 -44.08
C ARG A 26 28.67 -12.84 -44.54
N GLN A 27 27.61 -13.50 -44.00
CA GLN A 27 26.21 -13.08 -43.79
C GLN A 27 25.33 -12.88 -45.05
N ALA A 28 23.99 -13.01 -45.02
CA ALA A 28 23.05 -13.21 -43.89
C ALA A 28 21.94 -14.27 -44.19
N TYR A 29 21.15 -14.64 -43.17
CA TYR A 29 19.90 -15.42 -43.31
C TYR A 29 18.72 -14.52 -43.70
N SER A 30 17.64 -15.09 -44.26
CA SER A 30 16.37 -14.38 -44.49
C SER A 30 15.13 -15.27 -44.35
N SER A 31 14.00 -14.62 -44.02
CA SER A 31 12.61 -15.12 -44.14
C SER A 31 12.15 -16.23 -43.16
N PRO A 32 10.83 -16.33 -42.88
CA PRO A 32 9.98 -15.24 -42.42
C PRO A 32 9.13 -15.64 -41.18
N GLN A 33 8.94 -14.74 -40.21
CA GLN A 33 8.02 -15.01 -39.09
C GLN A 33 6.55 -14.75 -39.48
N GLN A 34 5.67 -15.73 -39.24
CA GLN A 34 4.23 -15.52 -39.25
C GLN A 34 3.77 -14.88 -37.94
N THR A 35 3.46 -13.59 -37.97
CA THR A 35 2.80 -12.91 -36.84
C THR A 35 1.36 -13.40 -36.71
N ARG A 36 1.07 -14.24 -35.71
CA ARG A 36 -0.30 -14.46 -35.24
C ARG A 36 -0.69 -13.33 -34.29
N VAL A 37 -1.58 -12.45 -34.73
CA VAL A 37 -2.21 -11.44 -33.88
C VAL A 37 -3.25 -12.13 -32.99
N TYR A 38 -3.04 -12.12 -31.68
CA TYR A 38 -4.09 -12.45 -30.72
C TYR A 38 -4.99 -11.23 -30.54
N VAL A 39 -6.23 -11.32 -31.04
CA VAL A 39 -7.28 -10.36 -30.68
C VAL A 39 -7.76 -10.72 -29.28
N MET A 40 -7.37 -9.93 -28.28
CA MET A 40 -8.02 -10.00 -26.97
C MET A 40 -9.47 -9.49 -27.11
N PRO A 41 -10.47 -10.17 -26.52
CA PRO A 41 -11.80 -9.60 -26.42
C PRO A 41 -11.76 -8.33 -25.52
N PRO A 42 -12.64 -7.34 -25.74
CA PRO A 42 -12.83 -6.27 -24.77
C PRO A 42 -13.23 -6.86 -23.40
N ALA A 43 -12.95 -6.15 -22.32
CA ALA A 43 -13.07 -6.66 -20.95
C ALA A 43 -14.53 -6.79 -20.48
N THR A 44 -15.26 -7.78 -21.00
CA THR A 44 -16.72 -7.86 -20.85
C THR A 44 -17.17 -8.59 -19.58
N TYR A 45 -17.70 -7.85 -18.61
CA TYR A 45 -18.51 -8.35 -17.48
C TYR A 45 -17.80 -9.27 -16.46
N TYR A 46 -17.46 -8.72 -15.29
CA TYR A 46 -17.18 -9.50 -14.07
C TYR A 46 -17.91 -8.91 -12.87
N GLU A 47 -19.07 -9.47 -12.54
CA GLU A 47 -19.71 -9.34 -11.23
C GLU A 47 -19.24 -10.50 -10.32
N GLN A 48 -19.19 -10.24 -9.00
CA GLN A 48 -18.81 -11.16 -7.91
C GLN A 48 -17.32 -11.57 -7.84
N GLN A 49 -16.71 -11.31 -6.67
CA GLN A 49 -15.28 -11.53 -6.39
C GLN A 49 -14.80 -12.99 -6.62
N GLN A 50 -15.65 -14.00 -6.41
CA GLN A 50 -15.28 -15.40 -6.61
C GLN A 50 -14.86 -15.71 -8.06
N ARG A 51 -15.44 -15.01 -9.04
CA ARG A 51 -15.05 -15.16 -10.46
C ARG A 51 -13.78 -14.41 -10.83
N TRP A 52 -13.32 -13.47 -10.02
CA TRP A 52 -11.99 -12.87 -10.17
C TRP A 52 -10.89 -13.86 -9.77
N SER A 53 -11.09 -14.64 -8.70
CA SER A 53 -10.21 -15.77 -8.37
C SER A 53 -10.23 -16.86 -9.45
N ASP A 54 -11.39 -17.19 -10.02
CA ASP A 54 -11.47 -18.14 -11.15
C ASP A 54 -10.76 -17.60 -12.40
N TYR A 55 -10.88 -16.29 -12.70
CA TYR A 55 -10.16 -15.64 -13.79
C TYR A 55 -8.65 -15.66 -13.57
N GLN A 56 -8.17 -15.32 -12.36
CA GLN A 56 -6.75 -15.41 -12.02
C GLN A 56 -6.23 -16.86 -12.12
N TYR A 57 -7.01 -17.83 -11.67
CA TYR A 57 -6.69 -19.26 -11.79
C TYR A 57 -6.62 -19.69 -13.26
N GLN A 58 -7.62 -19.37 -14.08
CA GLN A 58 -7.61 -19.69 -15.52
C GLN A 58 -6.51 -18.93 -16.28
N HIS A 59 -6.16 -17.71 -15.88
CA HIS A 59 -5.06 -16.95 -16.47
C HIS A 59 -3.70 -17.58 -16.12
N GLN A 60 -3.50 -18.02 -14.87
CA GLN A 60 -2.31 -18.81 -14.49
C GLN A 60 -2.25 -20.16 -15.23
N GLN A 61 -3.38 -20.84 -15.42
CA GLN A 61 -3.44 -22.08 -16.20
C GLN A 61 -3.16 -21.84 -17.69
N ALA A 62 -3.63 -20.72 -18.27
CA ALA A 62 -3.33 -20.35 -19.66
C ALA A 62 -1.85 -19.98 -19.86
N GLN A 63 -1.25 -19.25 -18.90
CA GLN A 63 0.18 -18.98 -18.90
C GLN A 63 0.98 -20.28 -18.80
N ARG A 64 0.63 -21.18 -17.87
CA ARG A 64 1.22 -22.53 -17.78
C ARG A 64 1.09 -23.31 -19.08
N TRP A 65 -0.07 -23.29 -19.73
CA TRP A 65 -0.31 -24.04 -20.97
C TRP A 65 0.51 -23.52 -22.14
N GLU A 66 0.66 -22.20 -22.30
CA GLU A 66 1.54 -21.63 -23.34
C GLU A 66 3.02 -21.90 -23.01
N GLN A 67 3.39 -21.88 -21.73
CA GLN A 67 4.76 -22.16 -21.26
C GLN A 67 5.13 -23.65 -21.40
N ASP A 68 4.20 -24.57 -21.17
CA ASP A 68 4.30 -26.00 -21.48
C ASP A 68 4.40 -26.21 -22.99
N ARG A 69 3.61 -25.48 -23.81
CA ARG A 69 3.70 -25.54 -25.28
C ARG A 69 5.05 -25.05 -25.81
N ILE A 70 5.62 -24.01 -25.20
CA ILE A 70 6.97 -23.50 -25.51
C ILE A 70 8.02 -24.55 -25.12
N THR A 71 7.85 -25.21 -23.97
CA THR A 71 8.78 -26.23 -23.46
C THR A 71 8.73 -27.53 -24.28
N GLN A 72 7.54 -27.95 -24.74
CA GLN A 72 7.35 -29.14 -25.59
C GLN A 72 7.72 -28.92 -27.07
N ALA A 73 7.94 -27.67 -27.52
CA ALA A 73 8.30 -27.36 -28.91
C ALA A 73 9.76 -27.72 -29.27
N THR A 74 10.57 -28.15 -28.31
CA THR A 74 11.93 -28.66 -28.53
C THR A 74 12.08 -30.08 -27.99
N TRP A 75 12.78 -30.93 -28.76
CA TRP A 75 13.06 -32.36 -28.47
C TRP A 75 11.93 -33.38 -28.72
N GLN A 76 11.42 -33.42 -29.96
CA GLN A 76 11.15 -34.72 -30.60
C GLN A 76 11.79 -34.83 -31.99
N SER A 77 12.87 -35.61 -32.08
CA SER A 77 13.30 -36.24 -33.34
C SER A 77 14.18 -37.47 -33.11
N LEU A 78 13.62 -38.53 -32.51
CA LEU A 78 14.06 -39.91 -32.73
C LEU A 78 12.89 -40.86 -32.42
N GLN A 79 12.49 -41.67 -33.41
CA GLN A 79 11.27 -42.49 -33.37
C GLN A 79 11.59 -43.94 -32.98
N VAL A 80 10.85 -44.52 -32.02
CA VAL A 80 10.62 -45.98 -31.93
C VAL A 80 9.23 -46.28 -31.37
N GLN A 81 8.47 -47.11 -32.08
CA GLN A 81 7.15 -47.71 -31.76
C GLN A 81 7.04 -49.01 -32.61
N PRO A 82 6.13 -49.97 -32.35
CA PRO A 82 5.75 -50.53 -31.05
C PRO A 82 5.57 -52.08 -31.08
N VAL A 83 5.56 -52.77 -29.93
CA VAL A 83 4.89 -54.08 -29.77
C VAL A 83 4.35 -54.30 -28.35
N PHE A 84 3.11 -54.77 -28.24
CA PHE A 84 2.58 -55.60 -27.14
C PHE A 84 1.94 -56.84 -27.79
N PRO A 85 2.08 -58.07 -27.25
CA PRO A 85 1.07 -58.56 -26.29
C PRO A 85 1.56 -59.62 -25.26
N GLY A 86 0.72 -59.93 -24.26
CA GLY A 86 0.54 -61.34 -23.85
C GLY A 86 1.11 -61.90 -22.52
N THR A 87 0.67 -61.37 -21.37
CA THR A 87 0.40 -62.12 -20.11
C THR A 87 1.44 -63.07 -19.44
N ARG A 88 1.81 -62.71 -18.19
CA ARG A 88 2.12 -63.60 -17.02
C ARG A 88 3.38 -64.51 -17.11
N PRO A 89 3.85 -65.13 -15.99
CA PRO A 89 3.33 -65.13 -14.60
C PRO A 89 4.30 -64.63 -13.51
N GLY A 90 3.77 -64.19 -12.35
CA GLY A 90 4.56 -64.04 -11.10
C GLY A 90 4.10 -62.92 -10.16
N ALA A 91 3.44 -63.30 -9.05
CA ALA A 91 3.28 -62.58 -7.77
C ALA A 91 3.04 -61.04 -7.73
N GLU A 92 1.89 -60.62 -7.15
CA GLU A 92 1.95 -59.54 -6.14
C GLU A 92 2.61 -60.10 -4.86
N PRO A 93 3.32 -59.28 -4.07
CA PRO A 93 2.65 -58.84 -2.85
C PRO A 93 2.90 -57.35 -2.50
N ARG A 94 1.85 -56.67 -2.04
CA ARG A 94 1.94 -55.31 -1.51
C ARG A 94 2.68 -55.27 -0.17
N ARG A 95 3.52 -54.24 0.03
CA ARG A 95 3.98 -53.77 1.35
C ARG A 95 3.89 -52.24 1.42
N PRO A 96 3.91 -51.64 2.63
CA PRO A 96 3.17 -50.40 2.88
C PRO A 96 3.79 -49.16 2.22
N PRO A 97 3.01 -48.07 2.04
CA PRO A 97 3.56 -46.79 1.62
C PRO A 97 4.62 -46.32 2.63
N PRO A 98 5.73 -45.72 2.17
CA PRO A 98 6.72 -45.13 3.07
C PRO A 98 6.11 -43.94 3.84
N TYR A 99 6.70 -43.65 4.99
CA TYR A 99 6.34 -42.48 5.80
C TYR A 99 6.69 -41.20 5.04
N HIS A 100 5.68 -40.46 4.58
CA HIS A 100 5.88 -39.12 4.05
C HIS A 100 6.02 -38.12 5.21
N GLY A 101 7.14 -37.39 5.23
CA GLY A 101 7.28 -36.17 6.03
C GLY A 101 6.33 -35.07 5.54
N PRO A 102 6.35 -33.86 6.16
CA PRO A 102 5.51 -32.75 5.73
C PRO A 102 5.78 -32.37 4.27
N THR A 103 4.73 -32.07 3.49
CA THR A 103 4.79 -31.94 2.02
C THR A 103 4.48 -30.54 1.48
N LYS A 104 4.45 -29.50 2.32
CA LYS A 104 4.30 -28.10 1.89
C LYS A 104 5.49 -27.25 2.35
N PRO A 105 6.25 -26.61 1.44
CA PRO A 105 7.19 -25.55 1.79
C PRO A 105 6.48 -24.33 2.41
N PRO A 106 7.16 -23.56 3.29
CA PRO A 106 6.58 -22.36 3.89
C PRO A 106 6.33 -21.24 2.87
N GLU A 107 5.40 -20.34 3.17
CA GLU A 107 5.15 -19.15 2.35
C GLU A 107 6.14 -18.03 2.68
N MET A 108 6.28 -17.04 1.78
CA MET A 108 7.37 -16.06 1.88
C MET A 108 7.25 -15.14 3.12
N SER A 109 6.07 -15.01 3.72
CA SER A 109 5.86 -14.32 5.00
C SER A 109 6.43 -15.07 6.21
N ASP A 110 6.51 -16.40 6.16
CA ASP A 110 7.08 -17.23 7.25
C ASP A 110 8.62 -17.37 7.11
N SER A 111 9.16 -16.93 5.97
CA SER A 111 10.56 -17.18 5.60
C SER A 111 11.55 -16.43 6.48
N ASN A 112 11.37 -15.13 6.72
CA ASN A 112 12.40 -14.28 7.33
C ASN A 112 12.96 -14.79 8.68
N GLY A 113 12.13 -15.46 9.50
CA GLY A 113 12.57 -16.10 10.75
C GLY A 113 13.43 -17.36 10.52
N ILE A 114 13.08 -18.19 9.53
CA ILE A 114 13.80 -19.43 9.18
C ILE A 114 15.20 -19.10 8.66
N TYR A 115 15.33 -18.10 7.78
CA TYR A 115 16.61 -17.70 7.21
C TYR A 115 17.51 -17.00 8.25
N ALA A 116 16.93 -16.17 9.11
CA ALA A 116 17.66 -15.57 10.23
C ALA A 116 18.12 -16.62 11.27
N GLN A 117 17.47 -17.78 11.35
CA GLN A 117 17.94 -18.89 12.16
C GLN A 117 19.05 -19.68 11.46
N ALA A 118 18.91 -19.99 10.17
CA ALA A 118 19.94 -20.68 9.39
C ALA A 118 21.31 -19.95 9.39
N ILE A 119 21.30 -18.60 9.39
CA ILE A 119 22.52 -17.80 9.55
C ILE A 119 23.16 -17.99 10.94
N LYS A 120 22.37 -18.04 12.02
CA LYS A 120 22.88 -18.29 13.38
C LYS A 120 23.44 -19.69 13.51
N ASP A 121 22.69 -20.69 13.07
CA ASP A 121 23.06 -22.11 13.15
C ASP A 121 24.37 -22.35 12.38
N TYR A 122 24.53 -21.74 11.20
CA TYR A 122 25.77 -21.78 10.44
C TYR A 122 26.93 -21.10 11.18
N VAL A 123 26.74 -19.89 11.72
CA VAL A 123 27.79 -19.18 12.46
C VAL A 123 28.20 -19.95 13.71
N GLU A 124 27.26 -20.51 14.47
CA GLU A 124 27.54 -21.31 15.67
C GLU A 124 28.32 -22.58 15.32
N ALA A 125 27.90 -23.33 14.30
CA ALA A 125 28.58 -24.54 13.83
C ALA A 125 30.02 -24.30 13.33
N HIS A 126 30.33 -23.08 12.88
CA HIS A 126 31.66 -22.71 12.34
C HIS A 126 32.49 -21.81 13.28
N SER A 127 32.02 -21.51 14.50
CA SER A 127 32.72 -20.65 15.47
C SER A 127 33.41 -21.46 16.58
N GLN A 128 34.68 -21.81 16.39
CA GLN A 128 35.50 -22.42 17.45
C GLN A 128 36.08 -21.36 18.40
N GLY A 129 35.20 -20.55 18.99
CA GLY A 129 35.51 -19.37 19.81
C GLY A 129 35.16 -18.07 19.08
N ASP A 130 35.82 -17.82 17.95
CA ASP A 130 35.56 -16.69 17.05
C ASP A 130 35.09 -17.20 15.69
N PHE A 131 34.20 -16.45 15.03
CA PHE A 131 33.81 -16.70 13.64
C PHE A 131 34.89 -16.14 12.69
N VAL A 132 35.37 -16.92 11.73
CA VAL A 132 36.49 -16.52 10.86
C VAL A 132 36.03 -16.34 9.43
N VAL A 133 36.27 -15.15 8.87
CA VAL A 133 35.86 -14.79 7.50
C VAL A 133 37.07 -14.30 6.69
N ASP A 134 37.31 -14.93 5.54
CA ASP A 134 38.32 -14.52 4.57
C ASP A 134 37.70 -13.57 3.52
N ASP A 135 38.04 -12.30 3.65
CA ASP A 135 37.62 -11.22 2.77
C ASP A 135 38.42 -11.26 1.45
N SER A 136 37.88 -12.00 0.49
CA SER A 136 38.44 -12.13 -0.86
C SER A 136 38.61 -10.81 -1.62
N ALA A 137 37.93 -9.73 -1.22
CA ALA A 137 38.04 -8.41 -1.87
C ALA A 137 39.18 -7.56 -1.28
N SER A 138 39.54 -7.74 0.00
CA SER A 138 40.65 -7.01 0.63
C SER A 138 41.86 -7.89 1.02
N GLY A 139 41.82 -9.20 0.77
CA GLY A 139 42.85 -10.16 1.16
C GLY A 139 43.08 -10.28 2.67
N ARG A 140 42.07 -9.96 3.49
CA ARG A 140 42.18 -9.97 4.97
C ARG A 140 41.37 -11.11 5.57
N ARG A 141 41.91 -11.73 6.62
CA ARG A 141 41.17 -12.62 7.51
C ARG A 141 40.68 -11.83 8.71
N TYR A 142 39.37 -11.86 8.97
CA TYR A 142 38.77 -11.27 10.16
C TYR A 142 38.41 -12.37 11.17
N GLN A 143 38.64 -12.09 12.45
CA GLN A 143 38.10 -12.85 13.58
C GLN A 143 36.97 -12.02 14.18
N LEU A 144 35.78 -12.60 14.24
CA LEU A 144 34.52 -11.89 14.38
C LEU A 144 33.62 -12.51 15.45
N ARG A 145 32.84 -11.67 16.12
CA ARG A 145 31.72 -12.05 16.97
C ARG A 145 30.42 -11.54 16.35
N LEU A 146 29.44 -12.42 16.19
CA LEU A 146 28.08 -12.05 15.77
C LEU A 146 27.45 -11.13 16.82
N THR A 147 26.86 -10.02 16.39
CA THR A 147 26.18 -9.06 17.25
C THR A 147 24.68 -8.97 16.97
N ASN A 148 24.26 -9.12 15.71
CA ASN A 148 22.85 -9.10 15.29
C ASN A 148 22.63 -9.85 13.96
N VAL A 149 21.40 -10.29 13.68
CA VAL A 149 21.00 -10.88 12.38
C VAL A 149 19.74 -10.15 11.90
N ARG A 150 19.84 -9.49 10.75
CA ARG A 150 18.80 -8.57 10.25
C ARG A 150 17.72 -9.33 9.48
N SER A 151 16.72 -9.83 10.21
CA SER A 151 15.62 -10.62 9.65
C SER A 151 14.70 -9.84 8.71
N ASP A 152 14.73 -8.50 8.72
CA ASP A 152 14.06 -7.64 7.75
C ASP A 152 14.78 -7.55 6.39
N SER A 153 16.08 -7.83 6.36
CA SER A 153 16.98 -7.51 5.25
C SER A 153 17.17 -8.65 4.23
N VAL A 154 16.31 -9.68 4.32
CA VAL A 154 16.33 -10.89 3.48
C VAL A 154 15.75 -10.57 2.10
N ARG A 155 16.49 -10.90 1.03
CA ARG A 155 16.11 -10.61 -0.37
C ARG A 155 16.35 -11.80 -1.29
N ARG A 156 15.48 -11.97 -2.30
CA ARG A 156 15.70 -12.93 -3.39
C ARG A 156 16.49 -12.31 -4.53
N LEU A 157 17.54 -13.01 -4.98
CA LEU A 157 18.41 -12.60 -6.07
C LEU A 157 17.90 -13.16 -7.42
N PRO A 158 18.27 -12.55 -8.56
CA PRO A 158 17.94 -13.09 -9.89
C PRO A 158 18.50 -14.48 -10.19
N SER A 159 19.51 -14.95 -9.44
CA SER A 159 20.02 -16.33 -9.49
C SER A 159 19.08 -17.35 -8.85
N GLY A 160 18.04 -16.93 -8.13
CA GLY A 160 17.16 -17.77 -7.31
C GLY A 160 17.65 -17.99 -5.88
N GLU A 161 18.94 -17.70 -5.62
CA GLU A 161 19.54 -17.62 -4.29
C GLU A 161 18.88 -16.52 -3.45
N MET A 162 19.08 -16.61 -2.14
CA MET A 162 18.56 -15.69 -1.14
C MET A 162 19.72 -15.08 -0.35
N ALA A 163 19.76 -13.76 -0.21
CA ALA A 163 20.77 -13.06 0.58
C ALA A 163 20.16 -12.45 1.85
N GLY A 164 20.83 -12.61 2.99
CA GLY A 164 20.42 -12.02 4.28
C GLY A 164 21.62 -11.44 5.04
N CYS A 165 21.41 -10.29 5.68
CA CYS A 165 22.48 -9.51 6.32
C CYS A 165 22.64 -9.86 7.81
N ALA A 166 23.89 -9.86 8.30
CA ALA A 166 24.19 -10.01 9.72
C ALA A 166 25.36 -9.11 10.16
N ASP A 167 25.27 -8.60 11.39
CA ASP A 167 26.19 -7.64 11.99
C ASP A 167 27.23 -8.37 12.86
N PHE A 168 28.49 -7.95 12.75
CA PHE A 168 29.61 -8.53 13.49
C PHE A 168 30.54 -7.44 14.05
N GLU A 169 31.32 -7.79 15.07
CA GLU A 169 32.41 -6.97 15.60
C GLU A 169 33.73 -7.76 15.58
N THR A 170 34.87 -7.13 15.30
CA THR A 170 36.18 -7.79 15.40
C THR A 170 36.56 -8.08 16.85
N THR A 171 37.08 -9.28 17.10
CA THR A 171 37.54 -9.72 18.44
C THR A 171 38.95 -9.23 18.79
N SER A 172 39.68 -8.75 17.79
CA SER A 172 40.96 -8.04 17.94
C SER A 172 40.80 -6.53 17.82
N GLU A 173 41.66 -5.79 18.54
CA GLU A 173 41.70 -4.33 18.54
C GLU A 173 42.57 -3.78 17.37
N PRO A 174 42.21 -2.62 16.78
CA PRO A 174 41.04 -1.80 17.09
C PRO A 174 39.74 -2.45 16.58
N LYS A 175 38.73 -2.52 17.45
CA LYS A 175 37.38 -3.01 17.12
C LYS A 175 36.81 -2.35 15.86
N GLN A 176 36.28 -3.18 14.97
CA GLN A 176 35.60 -2.78 13.73
C GLN A 176 34.24 -3.46 13.67
N ALA A 177 33.20 -2.72 13.28
CA ALA A 177 31.89 -3.27 12.95
C ALA A 177 31.89 -3.73 11.49
N LEU A 178 31.37 -4.92 11.21
CA LEU A 178 31.25 -5.48 9.86
C LEU A 178 29.78 -5.84 9.58
N ASP A 179 29.35 -5.53 8.36
CA ASP A 179 28.07 -5.95 7.78
C ASP A 179 28.39 -7.08 6.78
N LEU A 180 27.85 -8.28 7.00
CA LEU A 180 28.09 -9.47 6.17
C LEU A 180 26.79 -9.95 5.52
N ASP A 181 26.82 -10.18 4.21
CA ASP A 181 25.75 -10.87 3.50
C ASP A 181 26.05 -12.37 3.41
N PHE A 182 25.07 -13.17 3.84
CA PHE A 182 25.05 -14.62 3.72
C PHE A 182 24.15 -15.00 2.53
N PHE A 183 24.68 -15.80 1.61
CA PHE A 183 23.99 -16.25 0.41
C PHE A 183 23.62 -17.73 0.58
N LEU A 184 22.32 -18.01 0.57
CA LEU A 184 21.76 -19.34 0.78
C LEU A 184 21.02 -19.82 -0.48
N SER A 185 21.10 -21.12 -0.74
CA SER A 185 20.15 -21.81 -1.63
C SER A 185 19.43 -22.90 -0.83
N ASP A 186 18.28 -23.33 -1.34
CA ASP A 186 17.81 -24.69 -1.04
C ASP A 186 18.69 -25.71 -1.77
N ASP A 187 18.72 -26.94 -1.27
CA ASP A 187 19.18 -28.13 -1.98
C ASP A 187 18.03 -29.13 -2.00
N THR A 188 17.72 -29.68 -3.17
CA THR A 188 16.34 -30.06 -3.51
C THR A 188 15.86 -31.42 -2.96
N GLU A 189 16.55 -32.02 -1.99
CA GLU A 189 16.20 -33.33 -1.42
C GLU A 189 15.83 -33.32 0.08
N ASP A 190 16.28 -32.35 0.89
CA ASP A 190 16.03 -32.35 2.35
C ASP A 190 15.48 -31.03 2.94
N TRP A 191 15.32 -29.98 2.12
CA TRP A 191 14.90 -28.63 2.53
C TRP A 191 15.86 -27.92 3.51
N SER A 192 17.12 -28.35 3.61
CA SER A 192 18.15 -27.64 4.37
C SER A 192 18.62 -26.37 3.64
N TRP A 193 18.75 -25.26 4.39
CA TRP A 193 19.29 -24.00 3.86
C TRP A 193 20.81 -23.99 3.99
N GLN A 194 21.50 -24.04 2.85
CA GLN A 194 22.96 -24.13 2.82
C GLN A 194 23.58 -22.77 2.45
N VAL A 195 24.41 -22.22 3.34
CA VAL A 195 25.20 -21.00 3.04
C VAL A 195 26.25 -21.36 1.99
N LYS A 196 26.01 -20.96 0.74
CA LYS A 196 26.92 -21.21 -0.39
C LYS A 196 28.05 -20.18 -0.46
N LYS A 197 27.85 -18.97 0.08
CA LYS A 197 28.81 -17.85 0.03
C LYS A 197 28.56 -16.84 1.15
N ILE A 198 29.62 -16.15 1.58
CA ILE A 198 29.57 -14.99 2.48
C ILE A 198 30.36 -13.85 1.81
N LEU A 199 29.90 -12.60 1.96
CA LEU A 199 30.62 -11.42 1.50
C LEU A 199 30.61 -10.31 2.56
N VAL A 200 31.71 -9.55 2.65
CA VAL A 200 31.76 -8.32 3.45
C VAL A 200 31.03 -7.20 2.70
N HIS A 201 29.78 -6.92 3.12
CA HIS A 201 28.94 -5.87 2.58
C HIS A 201 29.41 -4.47 3.01
N GLY A 202 29.87 -4.33 4.26
CA GLY A 202 30.43 -3.08 4.77
C GLY A 202 31.38 -3.24 5.96
N VAL A 203 32.17 -2.20 6.23
CA VAL A 203 33.04 -2.10 7.43
C VAL A 203 32.93 -0.69 8.02
N ASN A 204 32.71 -0.57 9.32
CA ASN A 204 32.51 0.68 10.06
C ASN A 204 31.48 1.62 9.39
N GLY A 205 30.37 1.05 8.91
CA GLY A 205 29.30 1.78 8.20
C GLY A 205 29.61 2.13 6.73
N GLN A 206 30.83 1.89 6.24
CA GLN A 206 31.17 2.09 4.83
C GLN A 206 30.84 0.85 4.00
N LEU A 207 29.78 0.93 3.19
CA LEU A 207 29.38 -0.12 2.24
C LEU A 207 30.38 -0.25 1.08
N ARG A 208 30.54 -1.48 0.58
CA ARG A 208 31.47 -1.86 -0.50
C ARG A 208 30.78 -2.20 -1.82
N TYR A 209 29.63 -2.85 -1.73
CA TYR A 209 28.70 -3.05 -2.85
C TYR A 209 27.29 -2.64 -2.42
N ALA A 210 26.38 -2.58 -3.37
CA ALA A 210 24.97 -2.29 -3.14
C ALA A 210 24.12 -3.22 -4.02
N TYR A 211 22.82 -3.29 -3.72
CA TYR A 211 21.85 -3.98 -4.56
C TYR A 211 21.10 -2.95 -5.40
N ASP A 212 20.95 -3.22 -6.71
CA ASP A 212 20.14 -2.38 -7.61
C ASP A 212 18.65 -2.72 -7.53
N SER A 213 17.82 -2.03 -8.32
CA SER A 213 16.37 -2.27 -8.40
C SER A 213 15.96 -3.62 -9.01
N SER A 214 16.92 -4.47 -9.37
CA SER A 214 16.73 -5.86 -9.79
C SER A 214 17.38 -6.85 -8.80
N ASN A 215 17.76 -6.40 -7.60
CA ASN A 215 18.55 -7.16 -6.61
C ASN A 215 19.88 -7.72 -7.17
N GLN A 216 20.48 -7.10 -8.19
CA GLN A 216 21.84 -7.45 -8.63
C GLN A 216 22.88 -6.72 -7.78
N ILE A 217 23.98 -7.39 -7.47
CA ILE A 217 25.13 -6.77 -6.80
C ILE A 217 25.81 -5.83 -7.79
N VAL A 218 25.66 -4.53 -7.55
CA VAL A 218 26.41 -3.46 -8.21
C VAL A 218 27.51 -2.95 -7.28
N ALA A 219 28.60 -2.42 -7.84
CA ALA A 219 29.59 -1.72 -7.03
C ALA A 219 28.92 -0.58 -6.25
N ALA A 220 29.23 -0.42 -4.96
CA ALA A 220 28.66 0.67 -4.18
C ALA A 220 29.12 1.98 -4.82
N ALA A 221 28.18 2.89 -5.10
CA ALA A 221 28.52 4.20 -5.64
C ALA A 221 29.54 4.86 -4.71
N PRO A 222 30.81 5.00 -5.12
CA PRO A 222 31.96 4.97 -4.21
C PRO A 222 31.84 6.05 -3.14
N ALA A 223 31.50 5.60 -1.92
CA ALA A 223 30.79 6.30 -0.84
C ALA A 223 30.68 7.81 -1.03
N LYS A 224 29.74 8.21 -1.91
CA LYS A 224 29.81 9.39 -2.79
C LYS A 224 30.94 10.35 -2.44
N ALA A 225 32.12 10.05 -2.99
CA ALA A 225 33.13 11.06 -3.24
C ALA A 225 32.47 12.16 -4.07
N ARG A 226 31.93 13.18 -3.39
CA ARG A 226 31.63 14.47 -4.00
C ARG A 226 32.95 14.86 -4.64
N THR A 227 33.00 14.78 -5.97
CA THR A 227 34.01 15.52 -6.72
C THR A 227 33.99 16.92 -6.14
N SER A 228 35.17 17.41 -5.75
CA SER A 228 35.31 18.75 -5.20
C SER A 228 35.09 19.76 -6.32
N ALA A 229 33.80 19.97 -6.65
CA ALA A 229 33.24 21.31 -6.61
C ALA A 229 33.68 21.90 -5.28
N SER A 230 34.88 22.51 -5.31
CA SER A 230 35.55 23.05 -4.15
C SER A 230 34.57 23.96 -3.45
N VAL A 231 34.28 23.70 -2.17
CA VAL A 231 33.35 24.55 -1.41
C VAL A 231 33.77 26.00 -1.63
N PRO A 232 32.89 26.87 -2.16
CA PRO A 232 33.34 28.17 -2.64
C PRO A 232 33.95 28.96 -1.49
N LYS A 233 35.24 29.32 -1.61
CA LYS A 233 35.93 30.08 -0.57
C LYS A 233 35.25 31.45 -0.45
N PRO A 234 34.64 31.78 0.70
CA PRO A 234 33.94 33.05 0.84
C PRO A 234 34.94 34.20 0.96
N SER A 235 34.56 35.37 0.46
CA SER A 235 35.38 36.60 0.54
C SER A 235 35.37 37.28 1.91
N ALA A 236 34.59 36.75 2.85
CA ALA A 236 34.44 37.20 4.24
C ALA A 236 33.98 36.00 5.10
N PRO A 237 34.18 36.00 6.42
CA PRO A 237 33.75 34.87 7.26
C PRO A 237 32.21 34.82 7.40
N ALA A 238 31.67 33.60 7.44
CA ALA A 238 30.33 33.37 7.95
C ALA A 238 30.33 33.40 9.49
N ARG A 239 29.14 33.53 10.09
CA ARG A 239 28.94 33.40 11.55
C ARG A 239 27.58 32.75 11.78
N LEU A 240 27.61 31.43 11.88
CA LEU A 240 26.40 30.63 12.10
C LEU A 240 25.95 30.67 13.57
N SER A 241 24.65 30.52 13.78
CA SER A 241 24.04 30.22 15.08
C SER A 241 22.87 29.26 14.90
N ALA A 242 22.69 28.36 15.87
CA ALA A 242 21.60 27.39 15.89
C ALA A 242 20.65 27.66 17.06
N GLU A 243 19.35 27.71 16.78
CA GLU A 243 18.27 27.62 17.76
C GLU A 243 17.64 26.23 17.63
N VAL A 244 17.33 25.58 18.76
CA VAL A 244 16.76 24.21 18.79
C VAL A 244 15.50 24.20 19.63
N ALA A 245 14.43 23.61 19.11
CA ALA A 245 13.16 23.45 19.81
C ALA A 245 12.65 22.00 19.73
N LEU A 246 12.13 21.50 20.84
CA LEU A 246 11.54 20.16 20.94
C LEU A 246 10.05 20.23 20.57
N LYS A 247 9.65 19.45 19.56
CA LYS A 247 8.26 19.24 19.13
C LYS A 247 7.89 17.78 19.36
N ASP A 248 6.65 17.53 19.78
CA ASP A 248 6.09 16.20 20.06
C ASP A 248 6.78 15.40 21.20
N PHE A 249 7.64 16.06 21.99
CA PHE A 249 8.12 15.53 23.28
C PHE A 249 7.15 15.91 24.41
N THR A 250 7.06 15.06 25.43
CA THR A 250 6.25 15.32 26.62
C THR A 250 7.07 15.97 27.73
N GLY A 251 6.57 17.08 28.30
CA GLY A 251 7.28 17.83 29.34
C GLY A 251 8.68 18.30 28.90
N ASP A 252 9.65 18.22 29.82
CA ASP A 252 11.04 18.59 29.59
C ASP A 252 11.81 17.52 28.77
N GLY A 253 11.40 17.29 27.52
CA GLY A 253 12.11 16.43 26.58
C GLY A 253 11.94 14.92 26.78
N VAL A 254 10.78 14.46 27.29
CA VAL A 254 10.51 13.03 27.49
C VAL A 254 9.85 12.39 26.26
N LEU A 255 10.41 11.30 25.76
CA LEU A 255 9.92 10.50 24.63
C LEU A 255 9.60 9.07 25.11
N ALA A 256 8.41 8.53 24.87
CA ALA A 256 8.10 7.15 25.27
C ALA A 256 8.48 6.14 24.18
N GLY A 257 8.71 4.89 24.56
CA GLY A 257 8.94 3.80 23.60
C GLY A 257 7.76 3.63 22.65
N GLY A 258 8.02 3.68 21.34
CA GLY A 258 7.04 3.70 20.27
C GLY A 258 6.72 5.10 19.73
N ASP A 259 7.08 6.17 20.45
CA ASP A 259 6.83 7.55 20.01
C ASP A 259 7.95 8.07 19.08
N THR A 260 7.62 9.10 18.30
CA THR A 260 8.58 9.87 17.49
C THR A 260 8.51 11.35 17.86
N GLY A 261 9.61 11.89 18.39
CA GLY A 261 9.78 13.32 18.66
C GLY A 261 10.44 14.04 17.48
N ARG A 262 10.34 15.37 17.42
CA ARG A 262 10.97 16.19 16.37
C ARG A 262 11.83 17.30 16.95
N LEU A 263 13.10 17.37 16.53
CA LEU A 263 13.97 18.52 16.73
C LEU A 263 13.70 19.53 15.62
N SER A 264 13.06 20.65 15.92
CA SER A 264 13.20 21.83 15.05
C SER A 264 14.58 22.45 15.28
N VAL A 265 15.33 22.63 14.19
CA VAL A 265 16.65 23.28 14.20
C VAL A 265 16.60 24.45 13.22
N LYS A 266 16.73 25.66 13.77
CA LYS A 266 16.76 26.92 13.03
C LYS A 266 18.18 27.46 12.97
N VAL A 267 18.75 27.48 11.77
CA VAL A 267 20.08 28.00 11.45
C VAL A 267 19.96 29.45 10.99
N SER A 268 20.87 30.32 11.45
CA SER A 268 20.99 31.71 10.97
C SER A 268 22.45 32.06 10.69
N ASN A 269 22.71 32.84 9.63
CA ASN A 269 24.05 33.37 9.34
C ASN A 269 24.10 34.88 9.61
N ALA A 270 24.68 35.27 10.74
CA ALA A 270 24.93 36.65 11.13
C ALA A 270 26.29 37.20 10.65
N GLY A 271 27.00 36.47 9.79
CA GLY A 271 28.32 36.84 9.28
C GLY A 271 28.27 37.73 8.03
N PRO A 272 29.31 38.51 7.75
CA PRO A 272 29.44 39.28 6.52
C PRO A 272 29.63 38.42 5.26
N GLY A 273 30.03 37.16 5.40
CA GLY A 273 30.20 36.21 4.29
C GLY A 273 29.15 35.10 4.23
N PRO A 274 28.93 34.51 3.03
CA PRO A 274 28.08 33.32 2.89
C PRO A 274 28.71 32.09 3.54
N ALA A 275 27.86 31.24 4.10
CA ALA A 275 28.20 29.88 4.55
C ALA A 275 27.75 28.87 3.50
N TYR A 276 28.53 27.80 3.30
CA TYR A 276 28.28 26.80 2.26
C TYR A 276 28.16 25.37 2.81
N ALA A 277 27.36 24.55 2.13
CA ALA A 277 27.22 23.11 2.38
C ALA A 277 26.94 22.73 3.86
N ILE A 278 26.16 23.56 4.57
CA ILE A 278 25.87 23.42 5.99
C ILE A 278 25.16 22.08 6.25
N ARG A 279 25.61 21.36 7.28
CA ARG A 279 25.10 20.05 7.69
C ARG A 279 24.94 19.97 9.20
N LEU A 280 23.87 19.32 9.65
CA LEU A 280 23.70 18.92 11.03
C LEU A 280 24.60 17.72 11.36
N ALA A 281 25.38 17.81 12.43
CA ALA A 281 25.95 16.66 13.11
C ALA A 281 25.17 16.44 14.42
N LEU A 282 24.66 15.21 14.59
CA LEU A 282 24.02 14.73 15.81
C LEU A 282 24.91 13.64 16.40
N GLU A 283 25.38 13.84 17.62
CA GLU A 283 26.29 12.94 18.34
C GLU A 283 25.72 12.67 19.74
N THR A 284 25.44 11.42 20.11
CA THR A 284 25.04 11.11 21.49
C THR A 284 26.26 11.17 22.41
N LEU A 285 26.11 11.77 23.60
CA LEU A 285 27.20 11.89 24.57
C LEU A 285 27.53 10.55 25.27
N ALA A 286 26.68 9.54 25.11
CA ALA A 286 26.87 8.16 25.54
C ALA A 286 26.26 7.21 24.49
N PRO A 287 26.62 5.90 24.50
CA PRO A 287 25.87 4.89 23.77
C PRO A 287 24.42 4.86 24.26
N VAL A 288 23.46 4.87 23.34
CA VAL A 288 22.02 4.72 23.63
C VAL A 288 21.50 3.47 22.95
N SER A 289 20.61 2.75 23.61
CA SER A 289 19.89 1.61 23.02
C SER A 289 18.42 1.99 22.83
N GLY A 290 17.83 1.59 21.71
CA GLY A 290 16.43 1.85 21.39
C GLY A 290 16.08 3.32 21.06
N LEU A 291 17.05 4.12 20.61
CA LEU A 291 16.82 5.45 20.03
C LEU A 291 17.42 5.51 18.63
N GLU A 292 16.59 5.74 17.63
CA GLU A 292 17.02 5.93 16.25
C GLU A 292 17.22 7.41 15.95
N ILE A 293 18.40 7.72 15.38
CA ILE A 293 18.78 9.07 14.96
C ILE A 293 19.04 9.02 13.45
N PRO A 294 18.26 9.73 12.62
CA PRO A 294 18.44 9.71 11.18
C PRO A 294 19.75 10.41 10.78
N PRO A 295 20.31 10.09 9.59
CA PRO A 295 21.49 10.78 9.07
C PRO A 295 21.24 12.30 9.00
N GLY A 296 22.22 13.07 9.49
CA GLY A 296 22.06 14.50 9.78
C GLY A 296 21.64 15.35 8.57
N ALA A 297 20.67 16.23 8.79
CA ALA A 297 20.06 17.05 7.74
C ALA A 297 21.05 18.01 7.06
N GLU A 298 21.07 18.02 5.73
CA GLU A 298 21.74 19.08 4.96
C GLU A 298 20.87 20.35 4.94
N PHE A 299 21.44 21.48 5.33
CA PHE A 299 20.81 22.81 5.28
C PHE A 299 21.19 23.60 4.02
N GLY A 300 22.31 23.27 3.37
CA GLY A 300 22.76 23.92 2.13
C GLY A 300 23.52 25.22 2.39
N ASP A 301 23.35 26.21 1.50
CA ASP A 301 24.11 27.47 1.53
C ASP A 301 23.27 28.61 2.12
N LEU A 302 23.85 29.40 3.03
CA LEU A 302 23.19 30.55 3.67
C LEU A 302 23.94 31.87 3.41
N LYS A 303 23.23 32.83 2.82
CA LYS A 303 23.72 34.19 2.62
C LYS A 303 23.78 34.98 3.94
N PRO A 304 24.58 36.06 4.03
CA PRO A 304 24.53 37.02 5.13
C PRO A 304 23.10 37.45 5.48
N GLY A 305 22.74 37.41 6.75
CA GLY A 305 21.41 37.78 7.26
C GLY A 305 20.29 36.76 7.00
N GLN A 306 20.59 35.61 6.38
CA GLN A 306 19.60 34.57 6.08
C GLN A 306 19.41 33.60 7.26
N SER A 307 18.19 33.08 7.40
CA SER A 307 17.86 31.94 8.29
C SER A 307 17.13 30.83 7.53
N VAL A 308 17.15 29.62 8.07
CA VAL A 308 16.40 28.44 7.61
C VAL A 308 16.03 27.58 8.82
N GLU A 309 14.85 26.95 8.80
CA GLU A 309 14.42 25.98 9.81
C GLU A 309 14.16 24.63 9.14
N LYS A 310 14.56 23.53 9.79
CA LYS A 310 14.20 22.16 9.40
C LYS A 310 13.89 21.33 10.64
N GLU A 311 13.03 20.34 10.48
CA GLU A 311 12.72 19.36 11.51
C GLU A 311 13.48 18.05 11.26
N VAL A 312 13.96 17.43 12.33
CA VAL A 312 14.63 16.12 12.33
C VAL A 312 13.93 15.22 13.33
N ALA A 313 13.38 14.10 12.85
CA ALA A 313 12.71 13.12 13.69
C ALA A 313 13.73 12.36 14.57
N LEU A 314 13.30 11.94 15.76
CA LEU A 314 13.99 11.00 16.64
C LEU A 314 12.97 9.97 17.12
N SER A 315 13.21 8.69 16.83
CA SER A 315 12.26 7.61 17.10
C SER A 315 12.74 6.76 18.27
N ALA A 316 11.87 6.51 19.25
CA ALA A 316 12.16 5.59 20.35
C ALA A 316 11.55 4.21 20.07
N ALA A 317 12.36 3.15 20.17
CA ALA A 317 11.88 1.78 20.04
C ALA A 317 10.91 1.43 21.20
N GLU A 318 9.90 0.58 20.95
CA GLU A 318 8.90 0.21 21.98
C GLU A 318 9.55 -0.40 23.24
N GLY A 319 10.64 -1.15 23.08
CA GLY A 319 11.44 -1.73 24.16
C GLY A 319 12.51 -0.81 24.76
N VAL A 320 12.49 0.49 24.51
CA VAL A 320 13.49 1.43 25.04
C VAL A 320 13.48 1.45 26.58
N GLY A 321 14.67 1.47 27.18
CA GLY A 321 14.82 1.63 28.63
C GLY A 321 14.48 3.05 29.09
N GLU A 322 14.28 3.22 30.40
CA GLU A 322 14.34 4.56 30.99
C GLU A 322 15.80 5.03 31.07
N GLN A 323 16.16 6.05 30.28
CA GLN A 323 17.50 6.62 30.28
C GLN A 323 17.45 8.13 30.06
N LYS A 324 18.40 8.87 30.65
CA LYS A 324 18.72 10.24 30.23
C LYS A 324 19.81 10.18 29.17
N LEU A 325 19.69 10.99 28.12
CA LEU A 325 20.69 11.10 27.07
C LEU A 325 20.94 12.56 26.70
N GLY A 326 22.19 12.99 26.79
CA GLY A 326 22.63 14.25 26.20
C GLY A 326 22.90 14.04 24.71
N LEU A 327 22.22 14.80 23.86
CA LEU A 327 22.47 14.84 22.42
C LEU A 327 23.23 16.12 22.09
N ARG A 328 24.45 15.98 21.57
CA ARG A 328 25.24 17.08 21.04
C ARG A 328 24.80 17.35 19.60
N LEU A 329 24.58 18.62 19.31
CA LEU A 329 24.06 19.13 18.06
C LEU A 329 24.97 20.27 17.59
N SER A 330 25.64 20.08 16.46
CA SER A 330 26.51 21.10 15.86
C SER A 330 26.26 21.23 14.36
N LEU A 331 26.52 22.41 13.81
CA LEU A 331 26.47 22.64 12.38
C LEU A 331 27.89 22.67 11.83
N ARG A 332 28.15 21.83 10.83
CA ARG A 332 29.40 21.82 10.07
C ARG A 332 29.22 22.60 8.78
N GLU A 333 30.10 23.54 8.50
CA GLU A 333 30.13 24.39 7.30
C GLU A 333 31.32 23.99 6.41
N GLY A 334 31.16 24.03 5.09
CA GLY A 334 32.10 23.40 4.17
C GLY A 334 33.50 24.05 4.07
N ASN A 335 33.69 25.24 4.65
CA ASN A 335 34.98 25.91 4.81
C ASN A 335 35.49 25.88 6.28
N GLY A 336 34.72 25.32 7.22
CA GLY A 336 35.04 25.24 8.64
C GLY A 336 34.49 26.39 9.50
N PHE A 337 33.52 27.18 9.02
CA PHE A 337 32.79 28.16 9.85
C PHE A 337 31.66 27.49 10.68
N ASP A 338 32.02 26.42 11.39
CA ASP A 338 31.15 25.58 12.21
C ASP A 338 30.55 26.35 13.40
N THR A 339 29.41 25.89 13.94
CA THR A 339 28.88 26.42 15.21
C THR A 339 29.55 25.77 16.42
N GLU A 340 29.56 26.49 17.55
CA GLU A 340 29.70 25.85 18.85
C GLU A 340 28.61 24.77 19.03
N PRO A 341 28.92 23.60 19.64
CA PRO A 341 27.92 22.55 19.82
C PRO A 341 26.90 22.91 20.92
N VAL A 342 25.62 22.86 20.56
CA VAL A 342 24.52 22.88 21.53
C VAL A 342 24.37 21.48 22.10
N VAL A 343 24.15 21.34 23.41
CA VAL A 343 23.75 20.07 24.04
C VAL A 343 22.31 20.21 24.49
N ILE A 344 21.47 19.24 24.12
CA ILE A 344 20.11 19.09 24.63
C ILE A 344 20.01 17.80 25.43
N ASP A 345 19.39 17.84 26.60
CA ASP A 345 19.05 16.66 27.38
C ASP A 345 17.67 16.14 26.94
N LEU A 346 17.59 14.84 26.65
CA LEU A 346 16.36 14.11 26.40
C LEU A 346 16.25 12.94 27.39
N ARG A 347 15.04 12.41 27.57
CA ARG A 347 14.79 11.24 28.42
C ARG A 347 13.87 10.26 27.70
N THR A 348 14.31 9.01 27.51
CA THR A 348 13.41 7.95 27.07
C THR A 348 12.71 7.34 28.28
N VAL A 349 11.48 6.87 28.10
CA VAL A 349 10.75 6.04 29.07
C VAL A 349 10.12 4.84 28.37
N PRO A 350 10.03 3.66 29.00
CA PRO A 350 9.47 2.47 28.37
C PRO A 350 7.99 2.66 28.01
N ALA A 351 7.55 1.99 26.94
CA ALA A 351 6.15 1.95 26.54
C ALA A 351 5.27 1.42 27.69
N LYS A 352 4.21 2.14 28.04
CA LYS A 352 3.26 1.70 29.06
C LYS A 352 2.26 0.73 28.43
N PRO A 353 2.14 -0.53 28.89
CA PRO A 353 1.26 -1.48 28.24
C PRO A 353 -0.23 -1.19 28.56
N PRO A 354 -1.15 -1.45 27.61
CA PRO A 354 -2.56 -1.64 27.90
C PRO A 354 -2.80 -2.98 28.63
N ARG A 355 -4.02 -3.14 29.16
CA ARG A 355 -4.50 -4.40 29.76
C ARG A 355 -6.02 -4.46 29.60
N LEU A 356 -6.51 -5.30 28.70
CA LEU A 356 -7.94 -5.41 28.43
C LEU A 356 -8.61 -6.39 29.42
N GLU A 357 -9.76 -5.99 29.97
CA GLU A 357 -10.52 -6.76 30.96
C GLU A 357 -12.03 -6.70 30.68
N VAL A 358 -12.75 -7.80 30.88
CA VAL A 358 -14.22 -7.79 30.94
C VAL A 358 -14.66 -7.41 32.36
N THR A 359 -15.45 -6.34 32.49
CA THR A 359 -15.94 -5.83 33.79
C THR A 359 -17.36 -6.26 34.11
N ASP A 360 -18.26 -6.27 33.12
CA ASP A 360 -19.67 -6.65 33.26
C ASP A 360 -20.14 -7.45 32.06
N ILE A 361 -21.10 -8.35 32.28
CA ILE A 361 -21.86 -9.06 31.25
C ILE A 361 -23.34 -8.91 31.59
N GLY A 362 -24.15 -8.47 30.63
CA GLY A 362 -25.60 -8.33 30.76
C GLY A 362 -26.36 -8.98 29.61
N VAL A 363 -27.62 -9.32 29.86
CA VAL A 363 -28.55 -9.88 28.88
C VAL A 363 -29.71 -8.89 28.66
N GLY A 364 -30.13 -8.73 27.41
CA GLY A 364 -31.19 -7.82 26.97
C GLY A 364 -32.61 -8.27 27.36
N ARG A 365 -33.61 -7.98 26.50
CA ARG A 365 -35.06 -8.12 26.76
C ARG A 365 -35.45 -9.26 27.74
N GLY A 366 -35.74 -8.90 29.00
CA GLY A 366 -36.20 -9.82 30.04
C GLY A 366 -35.11 -10.38 30.97
N GLY A 367 -33.82 -10.16 30.66
CA GLY A 367 -32.68 -10.54 31.50
C GLY A 367 -32.39 -12.04 31.59
N GLN A 368 -33.16 -12.88 30.88
CA GLN A 368 -33.00 -14.34 30.85
C GLN A 368 -32.68 -14.82 29.44
N VAL A 369 -31.77 -15.80 29.35
CA VAL A 369 -31.48 -16.49 28.08
C VAL A 369 -32.51 -17.59 27.87
N GLN A 370 -33.30 -17.51 26.79
CA GLN A 370 -34.36 -18.49 26.48
C GLN A 370 -34.03 -19.36 25.27
N ALA A 371 -34.36 -20.65 25.34
CA ALA A 371 -34.09 -21.59 24.25
C ALA A 371 -35.12 -21.45 23.12
N GLY A 372 -34.65 -21.01 21.95
CA GLY A 372 -35.45 -20.74 20.77
C GLY A 372 -35.90 -19.29 20.60
N GLU A 373 -35.31 -18.34 21.34
CA GLU A 373 -35.55 -16.90 21.20
C GLU A 373 -34.23 -16.12 21.02
N PRO A 374 -34.22 -15.01 20.24
CA PRO A 374 -33.06 -14.12 20.17
C PRO A 374 -32.68 -13.55 21.54
N THR A 375 -31.39 -13.64 21.85
CA THR A 375 -30.78 -13.19 23.10
C THR A 375 -29.71 -12.16 22.79
N GLU A 376 -30.00 -10.90 23.11
CA GLU A 376 -29.03 -9.80 23.12
C GLU A 376 -28.11 -9.95 24.35
N VAL A 377 -26.80 -9.81 24.15
CA VAL A 377 -25.77 -9.86 25.20
C VAL A 377 -24.82 -8.69 25.07
N SER A 378 -24.70 -7.91 26.13
CA SER A 378 -23.76 -6.78 26.25
C SER A 378 -22.59 -7.14 27.16
N VAL A 379 -21.36 -6.92 26.70
CA VAL A 379 -20.13 -7.16 27.46
C VAL A 379 -19.32 -5.87 27.55
N ARG A 380 -18.98 -5.45 28.77
CA ARG A 380 -18.22 -4.21 29.01
C ARG A 380 -16.73 -4.53 29.10
N VAL A 381 -15.96 -4.02 28.15
CA VAL A 381 -14.50 -4.15 28.06
C VAL A 381 -13.85 -2.87 28.55
N ARG A 382 -12.88 -3.00 29.45
CA ARG A 382 -12.09 -1.91 30.03
C ARG A 382 -10.62 -2.06 29.68
N ASN A 383 -9.94 -0.95 29.39
CA ASN A 383 -8.48 -0.91 29.47
C ASN A 383 -8.08 -0.54 30.91
N ALA A 384 -7.62 -1.52 31.69
CA ALA A 384 -7.08 -1.34 33.04
C ALA A 384 -5.57 -1.06 33.04
N GLY A 385 -4.94 -0.96 31.85
CA GLY A 385 -3.52 -0.68 31.68
C GLY A 385 -3.18 0.81 31.77
N ALA A 386 -1.88 1.10 31.61
CA ALA A 386 -1.32 2.44 31.78
C ALA A 386 -0.99 3.15 30.46
N GLY A 387 -1.10 2.45 29.32
CA GLY A 387 -1.09 3.03 27.96
C GLY A 387 -2.35 2.64 27.18
N PRO A 388 -2.57 3.23 25.98
CA PRO A 388 -3.75 2.98 25.16
C PRO A 388 -3.75 1.57 24.58
N ALA A 389 -4.94 1.02 24.34
CA ALA A 389 -5.17 -0.13 23.48
C ALA A 389 -5.80 0.37 22.17
N GLU A 390 -5.23 0.06 21.01
CA GLU A 390 -5.65 0.61 19.72
C GLU A 390 -6.30 -0.46 18.84
N GLY A 391 -7.28 -0.06 18.03
CA GLY A 391 -8.01 -0.97 17.13
C GLY A 391 -8.64 -2.16 17.86
N VAL A 392 -9.20 -1.94 19.04
CA VAL A 392 -9.77 -3.02 19.85
C VAL A 392 -11.01 -3.60 19.18
N GLU A 393 -11.01 -4.91 18.95
CA GLU A 393 -12.14 -5.67 18.39
C GLU A 393 -12.56 -6.75 19.38
N ALA A 394 -13.87 -6.87 19.64
CA ALA A 394 -14.45 -7.95 20.42
C ALA A 394 -15.23 -8.91 19.51
N VAL A 395 -14.98 -10.22 19.65
CA VAL A 395 -15.50 -11.28 18.78
C VAL A 395 -16.19 -12.35 19.62
N LEU A 396 -17.46 -12.63 19.33
CA LEU A 396 -18.25 -13.65 20.02
C LEU A 396 -18.06 -15.02 19.33
N ASN A 397 -17.59 -16.00 20.10
CA ASN A 397 -17.39 -17.37 19.63
C ASN A 397 -18.51 -18.29 20.14
N LEU A 398 -19.14 -19.03 19.21
CA LEU A 398 -20.15 -20.04 19.52
C LEU A 398 -19.52 -21.43 19.55
N GLY A 399 -19.39 -22.02 20.75
CA GLY A 399 -18.80 -23.34 20.98
C GLY A 399 -19.76 -24.52 20.80
N SER A 400 -20.86 -24.35 20.07
CA SER A 400 -21.78 -25.44 19.71
C SER A 400 -22.60 -25.10 18.45
N ALA A 401 -22.77 -26.08 17.57
CA ALA A 401 -23.62 -26.00 16.38
C ALA A 401 -25.14 -25.98 16.70
N ASP A 402 -25.53 -26.11 17.97
CA ASP A 402 -26.91 -25.89 18.44
C ASP A 402 -27.18 -24.42 18.82
N ILE A 403 -26.21 -23.51 18.62
CA ILE A 403 -26.32 -22.05 18.84
C ILE A 403 -26.02 -21.32 17.53
N PHE A 404 -26.75 -20.24 17.26
CA PHE A 404 -26.76 -19.53 15.99
C PHE A 404 -26.64 -18.02 16.22
N MET A 405 -25.81 -17.33 15.44
CA MET A 405 -25.78 -15.86 15.44
C MET A 405 -27.08 -15.29 14.84
N SER A 406 -27.51 -14.15 15.37
CA SER A 406 -28.67 -13.36 14.91
C SER A 406 -28.22 -11.99 14.40
N GLY A 407 -27.27 -11.37 15.09
CA GLY A 407 -26.52 -10.19 14.62
C GLY A 407 -25.06 -10.50 14.30
N GLU A 408 -24.23 -9.46 14.21
CA GLU A 408 -22.79 -9.62 13.95
C GLU A 408 -22.08 -10.39 15.08
N ALA A 409 -21.10 -11.20 14.70
CA ALA A 409 -20.20 -11.89 15.65
C ALA A 409 -19.02 -11.01 16.10
N LYS A 410 -18.96 -9.76 15.65
CA LYS A 410 -17.88 -8.79 15.88
C LYS A 410 -18.45 -7.48 16.41
N ALA A 411 -17.65 -6.77 17.19
CA ALA A 411 -17.92 -5.41 17.64
C ALA A 411 -16.61 -4.62 17.69
N ALA A 412 -16.47 -3.62 16.85
CA ALA A 412 -15.33 -2.70 16.87
C ALA A 412 -15.46 -1.72 18.04
N LEU A 413 -14.54 -1.79 18.99
CA LEU A 413 -14.45 -0.84 20.11
C LEU A 413 -13.45 0.28 19.84
N GLY A 414 -12.55 0.12 18.86
CA GLY A 414 -11.55 1.13 18.48
C GLY A 414 -10.55 1.39 19.61
N THR A 415 -10.05 2.62 19.75
CA THR A 415 -9.08 2.92 20.81
C THR A 415 -9.74 2.98 22.19
N LEU A 416 -9.14 2.31 23.20
CA LEU A 416 -9.46 2.45 24.62
C LEU A 416 -8.28 3.09 25.35
N SER A 417 -8.48 4.32 25.82
CA SER A 417 -7.52 5.03 26.68
C SER A 417 -7.40 4.36 28.07
N PRO A 418 -6.32 4.59 28.82
CA PRO A 418 -6.18 4.11 30.20
C PRO A 418 -7.41 4.39 31.07
N GLY A 419 -7.94 3.36 31.71
CA GLY A 419 -9.14 3.39 32.54
C GLY A 419 -10.48 3.34 31.81
N GLN A 420 -10.52 3.61 30.49
CA GLN A 420 -11.75 3.72 29.68
C GLN A 420 -12.48 2.39 29.56
N VAL A 421 -13.83 2.44 29.55
CA VAL A 421 -14.72 1.29 29.34
C VAL A 421 -15.57 1.53 28.10
N LYS A 422 -15.72 0.52 27.24
CA LYS A 422 -16.65 0.47 26.11
C LYS A 422 -17.46 -0.83 26.16
N THR A 423 -18.60 -0.86 25.48
CA THR A 423 -19.52 -2.01 25.48
C THR A 423 -19.57 -2.63 24.10
N ALA A 424 -19.28 -3.93 24.01
CA ALA A 424 -19.58 -4.76 22.85
C ALA A 424 -20.98 -5.36 23.03
N ALA A 425 -21.81 -5.36 21.98
CA ALA A 425 -23.14 -5.96 22.00
C ALA A 425 -23.26 -6.97 20.86
N PHE A 426 -23.91 -8.10 21.13
CA PHE A 426 -24.08 -9.22 20.20
C PHE A 426 -25.49 -9.79 20.35
N GLU A 427 -26.04 -10.39 19.29
CA GLU A 427 -27.30 -11.12 19.35
C GLU A 427 -27.15 -12.54 18.78
N PHE A 428 -27.60 -13.54 19.53
CA PHE A 428 -27.61 -14.95 19.12
C PHE A 428 -28.81 -15.70 19.70
N PHE A 429 -29.11 -16.90 19.22
CA PHE A 429 -30.11 -17.79 19.83
C PHE A 429 -29.59 -19.22 19.96
N ALA A 430 -29.95 -19.89 21.06
CA ALA A 430 -29.72 -21.31 21.28
C ALA A 430 -30.99 -22.10 20.94
N ASN A 431 -30.88 -23.27 20.30
CA ASN A 431 -32.09 -24.02 19.92
C ASN A 431 -32.77 -24.76 21.09
N LYS A 432 -33.99 -25.24 20.86
CA LYS A 432 -34.87 -25.87 21.89
C LYS A 432 -34.37 -27.23 22.42
N ARG A 433 -33.20 -27.73 21.99
CA ARG A 433 -32.51 -28.87 22.64
C ARG A 433 -31.91 -28.46 23.98
N PHE A 434 -31.38 -27.24 24.09
CA PHE A 434 -30.93 -26.70 25.37
C PHE A 434 -32.10 -26.61 26.36
N LYS A 435 -31.83 -26.91 27.63
CA LYS A 435 -32.80 -26.95 28.74
C LYS A 435 -32.41 -25.99 29.85
N ASN A 436 -33.42 -25.51 30.60
CA ASN A 436 -33.21 -24.60 31.71
C ASN A 436 -32.19 -25.16 32.70
N GLY A 437 -31.25 -24.32 33.13
CA GLY A 437 -30.13 -24.70 33.98
C GLY A 437 -28.85 -25.11 33.23
N GLN A 438 -28.88 -25.33 31.91
CA GLN A 438 -27.67 -25.60 31.11
C GLN A 438 -26.92 -24.30 30.78
N THR A 439 -25.59 -24.32 30.95
CA THR A 439 -24.68 -23.26 30.51
C THR A 439 -24.47 -23.35 29.00
N LEU A 440 -24.55 -22.21 28.30
CA LEU A 440 -24.20 -22.13 26.89
C LEU A 440 -22.68 -22.01 26.71
N PRO A 441 -22.05 -22.83 25.84
CA PRO A 441 -20.64 -22.67 25.47
C PRO A 441 -20.46 -21.46 24.55
N VAL A 442 -20.48 -20.26 25.12
CA VAL A 442 -20.25 -18.99 24.43
C VAL A 442 -19.11 -18.23 25.12
N SER A 443 -18.15 -17.76 24.34
CA SER A 443 -16.99 -17.02 24.84
C SER A 443 -16.70 -15.79 23.99
N LEU A 444 -15.97 -14.83 24.57
CA LEU A 444 -15.53 -13.60 23.91
C LEU A 444 -14.02 -13.65 23.70
N THR A 445 -13.57 -13.38 22.48
CA THR A 445 -12.17 -12.99 22.24
C THR A 445 -12.11 -11.48 22.06
N VAL A 446 -11.15 -10.82 22.70
CA VAL A 446 -10.90 -9.39 22.53
C VAL A 446 -9.47 -9.23 22.01
N THR A 447 -9.30 -8.57 20.88
CA THR A 447 -7.99 -8.28 20.28
C THR A 447 -7.72 -6.78 20.29
N GLU A 448 -6.46 -6.41 20.05
CA GLU A 448 -6.02 -5.06 19.75
C GLU A 448 -4.98 -5.13 18.61
N SER A 449 -4.61 -4.00 18.02
CA SER A 449 -3.84 -3.94 16.75
C SER A 449 -2.51 -4.70 16.79
N LYS A 450 -1.83 -4.73 17.95
CA LYS A 450 -0.56 -5.45 18.17
C LYS A 450 -0.76 -6.93 18.56
N ARG A 451 -2.01 -7.36 18.76
CA ARG A 451 -2.44 -8.74 19.11
C ARG A 451 -1.72 -9.35 20.32
N ARG A 452 -1.29 -8.52 21.27
CA ARG A 452 -0.43 -8.88 22.40
C ARG A 452 -1.10 -8.73 23.76
N TYR A 453 -2.07 -7.81 23.89
CA TYR A 453 -2.72 -7.46 25.16
C TYR A 453 -4.23 -7.79 25.17
N GLY A 454 -4.63 -8.75 24.34
CA GLY A 454 -5.99 -9.24 24.20
C GLY A 454 -6.45 -10.22 25.29
N LEU A 455 -7.68 -10.70 25.14
CA LEU A 455 -8.30 -11.78 25.91
C LEU A 455 -8.71 -12.89 24.94
N GLU A 456 -8.22 -14.10 25.13
CA GLU A 456 -8.63 -15.25 24.33
C GLU A 456 -9.74 -16.05 25.01
N ALA A 457 -10.79 -16.40 24.25
CA ALA A 457 -11.86 -17.31 24.65
C ALA A 457 -12.47 -17.10 26.07
N TYR A 458 -12.61 -15.86 26.53
CA TYR A 458 -13.17 -15.50 27.83
C TYR A 458 -14.62 -16.01 27.96
N PRO A 459 -14.92 -16.95 28.87
CA PRO A 459 -16.24 -17.61 28.91
C PRO A 459 -17.31 -16.70 29.52
N LEU A 460 -18.41 -16.47 28.78
CA LEU A 460 -19.50 -15.58 29.25
C LEU A 460 -20.44 -16.21 30.29
N ARG A 461 -20.34 -17.53 30.50
CA ARG A 461 -21.05 -18.31 31.56
C ARG A 461 -22.58 -18.12 31.59
N LEU A 462 -23.19 -17.83 30.44
CA LEU A 462 -24.63 -17.63 30.29
C LEU A 462 -25.39 -18.95 30.51
N VAL A 463 -26.50 -18.92 31.26
CA VAL A 463 -27.28 -20.12 31.63
C VAL A 463 -28.74 -19.96 31.23
N VAL A 464 -29.27 -20.93 30.49
CA VAL A 464 -30.66 -20.93 29.99
C VAL A 464 -31.64 -20.92 31.16
N GLY A 465 -32.65 -20.05 31.10
CA GLY A 465 -33.70 -19.94 32.12
C GLY A 465 -33.22 -19.41 33.49
N LYS A 466 -32.04 -18.78 33.56
CA LYS A 466 -31.60 -17.99 34.72
C LYS A 466 -31.48 -16.52 34.34
N SER A 467 -31.83 -15.64 35.28
CA SER A 467 -31.59 -14.20 35.13
C SER A 467 -30.11 -13.89 35.27
N ALA A 468 -29.53 -13.29 34.24
CA ALA A 468 -28.29 -12.54 34.36
C ALA A 468 -28.58 -11.18 35.05
N PRO A 469 -27.58 -10.50 35.65
CA PRO A 469 -27.75 -9.12 36.06
C PRO A 469 -28.09 -8.27 34.83
N MET A 470 -29.19 -7.52 34.90
CA MET A 470 -29.62 -6.64 33.82
C MET A 470 -28.72 -5.40 33.80
N VAL A 471 -27.63 -5.45 33.03
CA VAL A 471 -26.74 -4.29 32.82
C VAL A 471 -27.55 -3.19 32.18
N THR A 472 -28.00 -2.25 33.01
CA THR A 472 -28.73 -1.07 32.56
C THR A 472 -27.75 -0.20 31.78
N VAL A 473 -27.98 -0.03 30.48
CA VAL A 473 -27.30 1.03 29.72
C VAL A 473 -27.68 2.35 30.38
N VAL A 474 -26.74 2.97 31.09
CA VAL A 474 -26.98 4.20 31.85
C VAL A 474 -27.07 5.38 30.87
N ALA A 475 -28.22 5.49 30.21
CA ALA A 475 -28.68 6.73 29.62
C ALA A 475 -28.87 7.74 30.76
N SER A 476 -27.87 8.61 30.94
CA SER A 476 -27.85 9.64 31.97
C SER A 476 -28.99 10.63 31.74
N LYS A 477 -30.05 10.56 32.57
CA LYS A 477 -31.17 11.51 32.57
C LYS A 477 -30.82 12.87 33.18
N GLY A 478 -29.72 13.48 32.73
CA GLY A 478 -29.67 14.94 32.57
C GLY A 478 -30.25 15.25 31.19
N LYS A 479 -31.10 16.29 31.04
CA LYS A 479 -31.70 16.63 29.74
C LYS A 479 -30.58 16.77 28.70
N PRO A 480 -30.48 15.90 27.68
CA PRO A 480 -29.47 16.06 26.66
C PRO A 480 -29.70 17.39 25.94
N ALA A 481 -28.61 18.07 25.59
CA ALA A 481 -28.63 18.70 24.27
C ALA A 481 -28.98 17.57 23.28
N GLU A 482 -29.93 17.81 22.38
CA GLU A 482 -30.28 16.88 21.32
C GLU A 482 -28.98 16.28 20.75
N PRO A 483 -28.78 14.95 20.79
CA PRO A 483 -27.49 14.38 20.45
C PRO A 483 -27.25 14.69 18.97
N ALA A 484 -26.42 15.69 18.71
CA ALA A 484 -26.01 16.10 17.37
C ALA A 484 -25.45 14.83 16.74
N ALA A 485 -26.22 14.25 15.82
CA ALA A 485 -26.14 12.82 15.58
C ALA A 485 -24.72 12.45 15.19
N ALA A 486 -24.04 11.67 16.06
CA ALA A 486 -22.93 10.86 15.62
C ALA A 486 -23.49 10.06 14.44
N PRO A 487 -23.00 10.33 13.22
CA PRO A 487 -23.74 9.97 12.03
C PRO A 487 -24.00 8.48 12.06
N VAL A 488 -25.24 8.08 11.76
CA VAL A 488 -25.47 6.73 11.29
C VAL A 488 -24.64 6.64 10.02
N VAL A 489 -23.47 6.02 10.13
CA VAL A 489 -22.59 5.69 9.01
C VAL A 489 -23.37 4.68 8.21
N GLU A 490 -24.19 5.22 7.32
CA GLU A 490 -25.04 4.45 6.47
C GLU A 490 -24.15 3.81 5.41
N ASP A 491 -24.23 2.48 5.29
CA ASP A 491 -23.43 1.75 4.30
C ASP A 491 -23.84 2.20 2.89
N VAL A 492 -22.91 2.84 2.19
CA VAL A 492 -23.08 3.32 0.82
C VAL A 492 -22.38 2.43 -0.19
N ASP A 493 -21.70 1.34 0.20
CA ASP A 493 -21.09 0.42 -0.77
C ASP A 493 -22.15 -0.30 -1.60
N ALA A 494 -23.28 -0.67 -0.99
CA ALA A 494 -24.39 -1.33 -1.65
C ALA A 494 -25.12 -0.36 -2.60
N PRO A 495 -25.16 -0.62 -3.92
CA PRO A 495 -25.98 0.17 -4.85
C PRO A 495 -27.47 0.09 -4.46
N PRO A 496 -28.24 1.17 -4.62
CA PRO A 496 -29.69 1.13 -4.36
C PRO A 496 -30.36 0.09 -5.25
N ALA A 497 -31.49 -0.48 -4.82
CA ALA A 497 -32.24 -1.48 -5.61
C ALA A 497 -32.85 -0.92 -6.93
N ALA A 498 -32.85 0.40 -7.06
CA ALA A 498 -33.16 1.19 -8.25
C ALA A 498 -32.32 0.79 -9.48
N ARG A 499 -32.90 0.81 -10.68
CA ARG A 499 -32.24 0.35 -11.92
C ARG A 499 -32.57 1.26 -13.11
N THR A 500 -31.59 2.03 -13.58
CA THR A 500 -31.65 2.68 -14.90
C THR A 500 -31.56 1.63 -16.00
N PRO A 501 -32.32 1.75 -17.12
CA PRO A 501 -32.18 0.85 -18.26
C PRO A 501 -30.74 0.79 -18.80
N ARG A 502 -30.28 -0.41 -19.18
CA ARG A 502 -28.93 -0.65 -19.70
C ARG A 502 -28.67 0.15 -20.98
N ASP A 503 -27.60 0.95 -20.95
CA ASP A 503 -27.12 1.74 -22.06
C ASP A 503 -25.86 1.06 -22.67
N PRO A 504 -25.96 0.46 -23.87
CA PRO A 504 -24.84 -0.24 -24.50
C PRO A 504 -23.79 0.70 -25.10
N ASP A 505 -24.11 2.00 -25.25
CA ASP A 505 -23.22 3.04 -25.76
C ASP A 505 -22.56 3.84 -24.61
N ALA A 506 -22.90 3.54 -23.35
CA ALA A 506 -22.30 4.16 -22.16
C ALA A 506 -20.92 3.58 -21.82
N TYR A 507 -19.90 4.44 -21.67
CA TYR A 507 -18.51 4.09 -21.35
C TYR A 507 -18.02 4.77 -20.08
N ALA A 508 -17.13 4.11 -19.33
CA ALA A 508 -16.55 4.69 -18.13
C ALA A 508 -15.10 4.24 -17.88
N VAL A 509 -14.34 5.09 -17.18
CA VAL A 509 -13.01 4.78 -16.65
C VAL A 509 -12.98 5.18 -15.19
N VAL A 510 -12.85 4.21 -14.29
CA VAL A 510 -12.96 4.35 -12.83
C VAL A 510 -11.61 4.04 -12.21
N ILE A 511 -11.00 5.03 -11.57
CA ILE A 511 -9.62 4.96 -11.07
C ILE A 511 -9.62 5.16 -9.56
N GLY A 512 -8.96 4.27 -8.82
CA GLY A 512 -8.86 4.30 -7.36
C GLY A 512 -7.50 3.87 -6.87
N ILE A 513 -6.69 4.83 -6.42
CA ILE A 513 -5.30 4.60 -6.06
C ILE A 513 -5.11 4.92 -4.58
N GLU A 514 -5.28 3.90 -3.74
CA GLU A 514 -5.10 3.98 -2.28
C GLU A 514 -3.67 3.64 -1.90
N LYS A 515 -3.11 2.58 -2.50
CA LYS A 515 -1.72 2.18 -2.31
C LYS A 515 -0.90 2.64 -3.51
N TYR A 516 0.16 3.38 -3.25
CA TYR A 516 1.16 3.81 -4.22
C TYR A 516 2.41 2.97 -4.07
N ARG A 517 3.31 3.03 -5.05
CA ARG A 517 4.61 2.34 -4.98
C ARG A 517 5.56 3.00 -3.98
N ASP A 518 5.70 4.32 -4.10
CA ASP A 518 6.77 5.11 -3.44
C ASP A 518 6.23 6.30 -2.63
N LEU A 519 4.91 6.35 -2.38
CA LEU A 519 4.20 7.50 -1.78
C LEU A 519 3.23 7.05 -0.65
N PRO A 520 2.83 7.96 0.27
CA PRO A 520 1.85 7.66 1.31
C PRO A 520 0.50 7.18 0.75
N ALA A 521 -0.24 6.39 1.52
CA ALA A 521 -1.55 5.92 1.09
C ALA A 521 -2.58 7.05 1.00
N ALA A 522 -3.41 7.07 -0.05
CA ALA A 522 -4.58 7.93 -0.14
C ALA A 522 -5.80 7.14 0.37
N GLU A 523 -6.08 7.25 1.66
CA GLU A 523 -7.05 6.41 2.37
C GLU A 523 -8.38 6.23 1.61
N PHE A 524 -8.86 4.99 1.57
CA PHE A 524 -10.14 4.56 0.99
C PHE A 524 -10.31 4.75 -0.52
N ALA A 525 -9.34 5.33 -1.24
CA ALA A 525 -9.47 5.61 -2.67
C ALA A 525 -9.71 4.35 -3.53
N ALA A 526 -9.28 3.17 -3.08
CA ALA A 526 -9.55 1.90 -3.73
C ALA A 526 -10.95 1.34 -3.38
N ARG A 527 -11.51 1.68 -2.21
CA ARG A 527 -12.92 1.41 -1.88
C ARG A 527 -13.84 2.29 -2.70
N ASP A 528 -13.62 3.60 -2.65
CA ASP A 528 -14.33 4.62 -3.44
C ASP A 528 -14.56 4.16 -4.90
N ALA A 529 -13.50 3.72 -5.58
CA ALA A 529 -13.58 3.24 -6.95
C ALA A 529 -14.35 1.92 -7.14
N ARG A 530 -14.32 0.99 -6.16
CA ARG A 530 -15.16 -0.23 -6.22
C ARG A 530 -16.63 0.10 -6.09
N SER A 531 -16.98 0.98 -5.17
CA SER A 531 -18.38 1.37 -4.90
C SER A 531 -18.94 2.18 -6.08
N VAL A 532 -18.16 3.13 -6.63
CA VAL A 532 -18.53 3.85 -7.86
C VAL A 532 -18.66 2.90 -9.07
N TYR A 533 -17.75 1.93 -9.24
CA TYR A 533 -17.88 0.89 -10.27
C TYR A 533 -19.21 0.13 -10.12
N ALA A 534 -19.52 -0.37 -8.91
CA ALA A 534 -20.75 -1.11 -8.64
C ALA A 534 -22.01 -0.27 -8.91
N TYR A 535 -22.03 1.02 -8.55
CA TYR A 535 -23.16 1.90 -8.85
C TYR A 535 -23.34 2.10 -10.36
N LEU A 536 -22.25 2.31 -11.10
CA LEU A 536 -22.30 2.44 -12.57
C LEU A 536 -22.90 1.19 -13.22
N THR A 537 -22.40 0.03 -12.85
CA THR A 537 -22.72 -1.25 -13.50
C THR A 537 -24.03 -1.87 -13.04
N GLU A 538 -24.32 -1.82 -11.74
CA GLU A 538 -25.51 -2.46 -11.18
C GLU A 538 -26.73 -1.55 -11.20
N ALA A 539 -26.57 -0.25 -10.92
CA ALA A 539 -27.71 0.67 -10.74
C ALA A 539 -27.91 1.65 -11.90
N MET A 540 -26.84 2.28 -12.41
CA MET A 540 -26.92 3.39 -13.38
C MET A 540 -26.97 2.94 -14.85
N GLY A 541 -26.94 1.63 -15.10
CA GLY A 541 -27.17 1.04 -16.43
C GLY A 541 -25.95 1.02 -17.36
N PHE A 542 -24.75 1.33 -16.87
CA PHE A 542 -23.54 1.12 -17.67
C PHE A 542 -23.33 -0.38 -17.87
N ASP A 543 -22.92 -0.78 -19.06
CA ASP A 543 -22.50 -2.16 -19.31
C ASP A 543 -21.06 -2.34 -18.79
N PRO A 544 -20.78 -3.19 -17.77
CA PRO A 544 -19.41 -3.55 -17.36
C PRO A 544 -18.38 -3.72 -18.47
N LYS A 545 -18.78 -4.18 -19.67
CA LYS A 545 -17.86 -4.32 -20.81
C LYS A 545 -17.25 -3.00 -21.30
N ASN A 546 -17.92 -1.91 -20.98
CA ASN A 546 -17.58 -0.53 -21.30
C ASN A 546 -17.05 0.21 -20.06
N VAL A 547 -16.83 -0.45 -18.91
CA VAL A 547 -16.35 0.16 -17.66
C VAL A 547 -14.96 -0.37 -17.33
N VAL A 548 -13.93 0.43 -17.60
CA VAL A 548 -12.55 0.10 -17.20
C VAL A 548 -12.34 0.48 -15.74
N MET A 549 -11.88 -0.46 -14.91
CA MET A 549 -11.47 -0.20 -13.53
C MET A 549 -9.95 -0.30 -13.38
N LEU A 550 -9.31 0.77 -12.91
CA LEU A 550 -7.88 0.82 -12.58
C LEU A 550 -7.70 1.03 -11.08
N GLN A 551 -7.39 -0.03 -10.34
CA GLN A 551 -7.17 0.03 -8.89
C GLN A 551 -5.69 -0.18 -8.55
N ASN A 552 -5.14 0.63 -7.63
CA ASN A 552 -3.77 0.54 -7.11
C ASN A 552 -2.73 0.21 -8.21
N GLU A 553 -2.14 -0.99 -8.19
CA GLU A 553 -1.04 -1.43 -9.05
C GLU A 553 -1.39 -1.44 -10.55
N ARG A 554 -2.70 -1.42 -10.89
CA ARG A 554 -3.22 -1.32 -12.26
C ARG A 554 -3.38 0.12 -12.76
N ALA A 555 -3.24 1.13 -11.91
CA ALA A 555 -3.35 2.53 -12.26
C ALA A 555 -1.97 3.15 -12.54
N THR A 556 -1.18 2.52 -13.41
CA THR A 556 0.11 3.05 -13.86
C THR A 556 -0.08 4.27 -14.77
N LEU A 557 0.94 5.10 -14.92
CA LEU A 557 0.90 6.22 -15.88
C LEU A 557 0.57 5.73 -17.30
N THR A 558 1.08 4.55 -17.69
CA THR A 558 0.84 3.93 -19.01
C THR A 558 -0.61 3.45 -19.17
N ASP A 559 -1.19 2.79 -18.16
CA ASP A 559 -2.61 2.40 -18.18
C ASP A 559 -3.51 3.65 -18.23
N MET A 560 -3.25 4.66 -17.39
CA MET A 560 -4.00 5.93 -17.39
C MET A 560 -3.96 6.63 -18.76
N VAL A 561 -2.78 6.71 -19.39
CA VAL A 561 -2.61 7.24 -20.75
C VAL A 561 -3.37 6.43 -21.81
N THR A 562 -3.43 5.12 -21.66
CA THR A 562 -4.12 4.23 -22.60
C THR A 562 -5.64 4.37 -22.48
N TYR A 563 -6.18 4.31 -21.26
CA TYR A 563 -7.62 4.23 -21.03
C TYR A 563 -8.32 5.59 -21.03
N LEU A 564 -7.71 6.65 -20.49
CA LEU A 564 -8.25 8.03 -20.56
C LEU A 564 -7.99 8.70 -21.92
N GLY A 565 -7.13 8.11 -22.74
CA GLY A 565 -6.76 8.57 -24.07
C GLY A 565 -7.36 7.69 -25.17
N SER A 566 -6.51 6.87 -25.80
CA SER A 566 -6.85 6.11 -27.01
C SER A 566 -8.09 5.25 -26.86
N TRP A 567 -8.23 4.49 -25.76
CA TRP A 567 -9.35 3.57 -25.60
C TRP A 567 -10.71 4.28 -25.61
N LEU A 568 -10.87 5.39 -24.88
CA LEU A 568 -12.10 6.20 -24.95
C LEU A 568 -12.31 6.80 -26.34
N ALA A 569 -11.24 7.25 -27.02
CA ALA A 569 -11.34 7.81 -28.38
C ALA A 569 -11.71 6.76 -29.44
N ASP A 570 -11.28 5.51 -29.27
CA ASP A 570 -11.55 4.39 -30.18
C ASP A 570 -12.99 3.82 -30.00
N HIS A 571 -13.62 4.01 -28.83
CA HIS A 571 -14.91 3.40 -28.48
C HIS A 571 -16.07 4.40 -28.36
N ALA A 572 -15.84 5.64 -27.91
CA ALA A 572 -16.91 6.61 -27.72
C ALA A 572 -17.45 7.13 -29.07
N THR A 573 -18.77 7.05 -29.27
CA THR A 573 -19.46 7.58 -30.45
C THR A 573 -20.22 8.86 -30.10
N ALA A 574 -20.79 9.54 -31.10
CA ALA A 574 -21.64 10.72 -30.88
C ALA A 574 -22.96 10.45 -30.10
N LYS A 575 -23.24 9.19 -29.74
CA LYS A 575 -24.34 8.81 -28.84
C LYS A 575 -23.89 8.46 -27.42
N SER A 576 -22.59 8.19 -27.23
CA SER A 576 -22.05 7.59 -26.02
C SER A 576 -22.05 8.56 -24.85
N ARG A 577 -22.58 8.14 -23.69
CA ARG A 577 -22.29 8.84 -22.42
C ARG A 577 -20.97 8.35 -21.84
N VAL A 578 -20.11 9.26 -21.39
CA VAL A 578 -18.77 8.95 -20.86
C VAL A 578 -18.65 9.42 -19.42
N PHE A 579 -18.29 8.50 -18.51
CA PHE A 579 -18.11 8.79 -17.09
C PHE A 579 -16.69 8.47 -16.63
N VAL A 580 -15.92 9.50 -16.30
CA VAL A 580 -14.56 9.34 -15.75
C VAL A 580 -14.59 9.61 -14.26
N TYR A 581 -14.01 8.72 -13.47
CA TYR A 581 -13.89 8.85 -12.03
C TYR A 581 -12.44 8.65 -11.57
N PHE A 582 -11.96 9.49 -10.67
CA PHE A 582 -10.66 9.33 -10.01
C PHE A 582 -10.77 9.60 -8.51
N SER A 583 -10.25 8.69 -7.69
CA SER A 583 -9.94 8.90 -6.28
C SER A 583 -8.46 8.59 -6.02
N GLY A 584 -7.77 9.47 -5.29
CA GLY A 584 -6.33 9.36 -5.02
C GLY A 584 -5.66 10.71 -4.78
N HIS A 585 -4.33 10.75 -4.93
CA HIS A 585 -3.52 11.95 -4.76
C HIS A 585 -3.56 12.84 -6.01
N GLY A 586 -3.68 14.14 -5.79
CA GLY A 586 -3.32 15.17 -6.77
C GLY A 586 -2.09 15.96 -6.32
N ALA A 587 -1.42 16.63 -7.25
CA ALA A 587 -0.35 17.58 -6.95
C ALA A 587 -0.33 18.73 -7.98
N PRO A 588 0.05 19.95 -7.58
CA PRO A 588 0.49 20.97 -8.52
C PRO A 588 1.92 20.66 -8.98
N ASP A 589 2.20 20.80 -10.28
CA ASP A 589 3.58 20.80 -10.79
C ASP A 589 4.33 22.01 -10.22
N PRO A 590 5.46 21.82 -9.52
CA PRO A 590 6.21 22.92 -8.92
C PRO A 590 6.86 23.89 -9.92
N LYS A 591 6.85 23.59 -11.23
CA LYS A 591 7.38 24.48 -12.28
C LYS A 591 6.32 25.41 -12.88
N SER A 592 5.17 24.85 -13.26
CA SER A 592 4.10 25.54 -14.00
C SER A 592 2.86 25.87 -13.18
N GLY A 593 2.72 25.32 -11.97
CA GLY A 593 1.48 25.42 -11.17
C GLY A 593 0.30 24.64 -11.76
N GLN A 594 0.54 23.75 -12.73
CA GLN A 594 -0.51 22.93 -13.33
C GLN A 594 -0.90 21.74 -12.44
N ALA A 595 -2.20 21.48 -12.32
CA ALA A 595 -2.72 20.35 -11.55
C ALA A 595 -2.53 19.02 -12.29
N HIS A 596 -2.05 18.01 -11.56
CA HIS A 596 -1.82 16.65 -12.05
C HIS A 596 -2.45 15.62 -11.10
N LEU A 597 -3.01 14.55 -11.67
CA LEU A 597 -3.33 13.31 -10.97
C LEU A 597 -2.04 12.50 -10.81
N ILE A 598 -1.86 11.84 -9.66
CA ILE A 598 -0.67 11.02 -9.40
C ILE A 598 -1.00 9.53 -9.67
N PRO A 599 -0.33 8.86 -10.62
CA PRO A 599 -0.46 7.41 -10.85
C PRO A 599 0.18 6.58 -9.73
N TYR A 600 -0.09 5.27 -9.72
CA TYR A 600 0.51 4.29 -8.80
C TYR A 600 2.04 4.35 -8.77
N ASP A 601 2.67 4.51 -9.94
CA ASP A 601 4.11 4.59 -10.14
C ASP A 601 4.61 6.04 -10.28
N GLY A 602 3.80 7.02 -9.88
CA GLY A 602 4.08 8.43 -10.02
C GLY A 602 4.97 9.04 -8.95
N ASP A 603 5.48 10.23 -9.23
CA ASP A 603 6.31 11.04 -8.34
C ASP A 603 6.03 12.54 -8.60
N PRO A 604 5.47 13.29 -7.63
CA PRO A 604 5.22 14.73 -7.74
C PRO A 604 6.47 15.57 -8.05
N ALA A 605 7.68 15.09 -7.70
CA ALA A 605 8.93 15.79 -8.00
C ALA A 605 9.30 15.78 -9.49
N TYR A 606 8.72 14.85 -10.27
CA TYR A 606 8.95 14.71 -11.71
C TYR A 606 7.63 14.77 -12.51
N ALA A 607 6.72 15.68 -12.13
CA ALA A 607 5.37 15.79 -12.71
C ALA A 607 5.31 15.68 -14.25
N ASP A 608 6.25 16.29 -14.97
CA ASP A 608 6.37 16.24 -16.45
C ASP A 608 6.39 14.81 -17.05
N SER A 609 6.94 13.83 -16.32
CA SER A 609 7.19 12.46 -16.79
C SER A 609 6.65 11.37 -15.86
N LYS A 610 6.18 11.75 -14.67
CA LYS A 610 5.70 10.86 -13.60
C LYS A 610 4.36 11.27 -13.00
N ALA A 611 3.64 12.22 -13.58
CA ALA A 611 2.26 12.53 -13.22
C ALA A 611 1.36 12.67 -14.46
N PHE A 612 0.05 12.64 -14.26
CA PHE A 612 -0.95 12.73 -15.32
C PHE A 612 -1.64 14.11 -15.29
N SER A 613 -1.26 15.01 -16.19
CA SER A 613 -1.78 16.38 -16.28
C SER A 613 -3.31 16.41 -16.47
N LEU A 614 -4.01 17.26 -15.70
CA LEU A 614 -5.43 17.52 -15.94
C LEU A 614 -5.69 18.27 -17.25
N GLN A 615 -4.75 19.11 -17.72
CA GLN A 615 -4.84 19.67 -19.07
C GLN A 615 -4.88 18.55 -20.12
N ARG A 616 -4.04 17.52 -19.98
CA ARG A 616 -4.06 16.35 -20.87
C ARG A 616 -5.37 15.57 -20.76
N LEU A 617 -5.96 15.45 -19.57
CA LEU A 617 -7.27 14.83 -19.37
C LEU A 617 -8.36 15.57 -20.16
N TYR A 618 -8.49 16.89 -19.95
CA TYR A 618 -9.53 17.69 -20.56
C TYR A 618 -9.33 17.81 -22.09
N GLU A 619 -8.08 17.86 -22.56
CA GLU A 619 -7.77 17.82 -23.99
C GLU A 619 -8.02 16.46 -24.66
N ALA A 620 -8.04 15.35 -23.93
CA ALA A 620 -8.40 14.05 -24.48
C ALA A 620 -9.93 13.90 -24.53
N LEU A 621 -10.60 14.17 -23.40
CA LEU A 621 -12.05 14.06 -23.26
C LEU A 621 -12.82 15.08 -24.12
N GLY A 622 -12.28 16.29 -24.28
CA GLY A 622 -12.83 17.32 -25.17
C GLY A 622 -12.69 17.05 -26.67
N LYS A 623 -12.01 15.96 -27.06
CA LYS A 623 -11.90 15.48 -28.45
C LYS A 623 -12.80 14.27 -28.75
N LEU A 624 -13.48 13.72 -27.74
CA LEU A 624 -14.44 12.64 -27.94
C LEU A 624 -15.65 13.15 -28.73
N PRO A 625 -16.23 12.37 -29.66
CA PRO A 625 -17.27 12.84 -30.57
C PRO A 625 -18.66 13.03 -29.93
N THR A 626 -18.77 12.90 -28.60
CA THR A 626 -20.01 13.02 -27.82
C THR A 626 -20.11 14.35 -27.09
N ASP A 627 -21.35 14.86 -26.95
CA ASP A 627 -21.72 15.97 -26.06
C ASP A 627 -21.94 15.53 -24.59
N ASP A 628 -21.77 14.24 -24.29
CA ASP A 628 -22.09 13.61 -23.01
C ASP A 628 -20.84 13.07 -22.31
N VAL A 629 -20.03 13.98 -21.74
CA VAL A 629 -18.93 13.62 -20.83
C VAL A 629 -19.20 14.14 -19.42
N PHE A 630 -18.95 13.31 -18.41
CA PHE A 630 -18.95 13.67 -17.00
C PHE A 630 -17.65 13.18 -16.34
N VAL A 631 -17.04 14.02 -15.51
CA VAL A 631 -15.79 13.72 -14.81
C VAL A 631 -15.98 14.01 -13.32
N ALA A 632 -15.64 13.05 -12.45
CA ALA A 632 -15.65 13.20 -11.00
C ALA A 632 -14.23 12.99 -10.45
N LEU A 633 -13.70 14.00 -9.73
CA LEU A 633 -12.35 13.98 -9.14
C LEU A 633 -12.43 14.11 -7.61
N ASP A 634 -12.12 13.04 -6.89
CA ASP A 634 -11.96 13.03 -5.43
C ASP A 634 -10.47 13.04 -5.03
N SER A 635 -9.84 14.19 -5.27
CA SER A 635 -8.41 14.45 -5.02
C SER A 635 -8.15 15.94 -4.73
N CYS A 636 -7.02 16.26 -4.11
CA CYS A 636 -6.62 17.64 -3.82
C CYS A 636 -5.53 18.14 -4.78
N PHE A 637 -5.62 19.39 -5.23
CA PHE A 637 -4.57 20.03 -6.06
C PHE A 637 -3.90 21.25 -5.41
N SER A 638 -4.36 21.67 -4.24
CA SER A 638 -3.85 22.81 -3.46
C SER A 638 -2.49 22.56 -2.81
N GLY A 639 -2.01 21.31 -2.80
CA GLY A 639 -0.84 20.88 -2.03
C GLY A 639 -1.13 20.65 -0.54
N ALA A 640 -2.37 20.88 -0.06
CA ALA A 640 -2.73 20.74 1.34
C ALA A 640 -3.65 19.53 1.62
N GLY A 641 -3.40 18.86 2.75
CA GLY A 641 -4.25 17.80 3.30
C GLY A 641 -4.10 16.42 2.64
N GLY A 642 -4.85 15.44 3.16
CA GLY A 642 -4.56 14.00 3.03
C GLY A 642 -4.63 13.39 1.62
N ARG A 643 -5.20 14.08 0.63
CA ARG A 643 -5.22 13.67 -0.79
C ARG A 643 -4.45 14.63 -1.71
N SER A 644 -3.53 15.43 -1.16
CA SER A 644 -2.59 16.27 -1.92
C SER A 644 -1.14 15.97 -1.58
N LEU A 645 -0.27 16.11 -2.57
CA LEU A 645 1.18 16.03 -2.41
C LEU A 645 1.87 17.30 -2.91
N ILE A 646 2.96 17.69 -2.24
CA ILE A 646 3.88 18.76 -2.67
C ILE A 646 5.26 18.13 -2.85
N ALA A 647 5.95 18.45 -3.96
CA ALA A 647 7.33 18.04 -4.16
C ALA A 647 8.24 18.65 -3.06
N GLN A 648 9.07 17.83 -2.41
CA GLN A 648 9.82 18.25 -1.21
C GLN A 648 10.63 19.54 -1.43
N GLY A 649 10.48 20.50 -0.51
CA GLY A 649 11.17 21.79 -0.56
C GLY A 649 10.54 22.84 -1.48
N THR A 650 9.48 22.52 -2.21
CA THR A 650 8.73 23.48 -3.04
C THR A 650 7.61 24.14 -2.23
N ARG A 651 7.18 25.34 -2.66
CA ARG A 651 5.96 25.99 -2.18
C ARG A 651 4.91 25.90 -3.29
N PRO A 652 3.60 25.76 -2.98
CA PRO A 652 2.57 25.90 -3.99
C PRO A 652 2.72 27.24 -4.73
N LEU A 653 2.89 27.16 -6.04
CA LEU A 653 2.54 28.28 -6.92
C LEU A 653 1.03 28.48 -6.85
N ILE A 654 0.55 29.70 -7.12
CA ILE A 654 -0.89 29.98 -7.21
C ILE A 654 -1.49 29.03 -8.26
N THR A 655 -2.45 28.19 -7.86
CA THR A 655 -3.04 27.18 -8.72
C THR A 655 -3.66 27.86 -9.94
N VAL A 656 -3.15 27.54 -11.13
CA VAL A 656 -3.67 28.11 -12.39
C VAL A 656 -5.09 27.60 -12.59
N ASP A 657 -6.05 28.49 -12.89
CA ASP A 657 -7.43 28.08 -13.20
C ASP A 657 -7.47 27.23 -14.48
N GLN A 658 -7.48 25.92 -14.28
CA GLN A 658 -7.56 24.92 -15.35
C GLN A 658 -9.01 24.68 -15.83
N THR A 659 -10.01 25.16 -15.09
CA THR A 659 -11.42 25.01 -15.45
C THR A 659 -11.81 25.92 -16.62
N SER A 660 -11.08 27.05 -16.78
CA SER A 660 -11.17 28.03 -17.88
C SER A 660 -11.06 27.47 -19.31
N ARG A 661 -10.75 26.18 -19.50
CA ARG A 661 -10.59 25.51 -20.80
C ARG A 661 -11.37 24.20 -20.95
N LEU A 662 -12.31 23.89 -20.05
CA LEU A 662 -13.16 22.71 -20.20
C LEU A 662 -13.98 22.77 -21.50
N ALA A 663 -13.98 21.66 -22.24
CA ALA A 663 -14.65 21.57 -23.53
C ALA A 663 -16.18 21.55 -23.38
N ALA A 664 -16.90 22.01 -24.40
CA ALA A 664 -18.35 22.23 -24.35
C ALA A 664 -19.18 20.95 -24.15
N ASN A 665 -18.59 19.76 -24.35
CA ASN A 665 -19.20 18.46 -24.07
C ASN A 665 -19.06 17.98 -22.61
N MET A 666 -18.22 18.63 -21.80
CA MET A 666 -17.88 18.16 -20.46
C MET A 666 -18.77 18.74 -19.36
N VAL A 667 -18.89 17.97 -18.27
CA VAL A 667 -19.22 18.44 -16.92
C VAL A 667 -18.17 17.88 -15.98
N LEU A 668 -17.53 18.74 -15.19
CA LEU A 668 -16.56 18.38 -14.16
C LEU A 668 -17.18 18.60 -12.77
N LEU A 669 -17.20 17.56 -11.95
CA LEU A 669 -17.39 17.60 -10.51
C LEU A 669 -16.03 17.39 -9.83
N ALA A 670 -15.58 18.32 -9.01
CA ALA A 670 -14.35 18.19 -8.22
C ALA A 670 -14.64 18.33 -6.72
N ALA A 671 -13.94 17.55 -5.90
CA ALA A 671 -14.17 17.45 -4.45
C ALA A 671 -13.97 18.75 -3.66
N ALA A 672 -13.15 19.66 -4.18
CA ALA A 672 -12.71 20.89 -3.54
C ALA A 672 -12.46 21.98 -4.60
N GLY A 673 -12.46 23.25 -4.20
CA GLY A 673 -11.91 24.33 -5.01
C GLY A 673 -10.37 24.27 -5.12
N PRO A 674 -9.74 25.06 -6.01
CA PRO A 674 -8.28 25.00 -6.30
C PRO A 674 -7.37 25.19 -5.08
N ASP A 675 -7.83 25.93 -4.06
CA ASP A 675 -7.09 26.27 -2.84
C ASP A 675 -7.58 25.51 -1.59
N GLN A 676 -8.48 24.53 -1.77
CA GLN A 676 -9.15 23.79 -0.70
C GLN A 676 -8.61 22.36 -0.52
N ILE A 677 -9.10 21.66 0.50
CA ILE A 677 -8.68 20.30 0.87
C ILE A 677 -9.84 19.33 0.61
N SER A 678 -9.58 18.19 -0.03
CA SER A 678 -10.42 16.98 0.09
C SER A 678 -9.91 16.09 1.23
N THR A 679 -10.80 15.63 2.09
CA THR A 679 -10.47 14.73 3.21
C THR A 679 -11.05 13.33 3.01
N SER A 680 -10.29 12.31 3.40
CA SER A 680 -10.84 11.02 3.80
C SER A 680 -11.70 11.20 5.06
N GLU A 681 -12.72 10.37 5.21
CA GLU A 681 -13.57 10.31 6.39
C GLU A 681 -13.42 8.91 7.03
N PRO A 682 -12.55 8.73 8.04
CA PRO A 682 -12.26 7.42 8.62
C PRO A 682 -13.47 6.71 9.27
N GLU A 683 -14.52 7.47 9.60
CA GLU A 683 -15.76 6.96 10.18
C GLU A 683 -16.66 6.31 9.12
N THR A 684 -16.77 6.90 7.93
CA THR A 684 -17.49 6.30 6.78
C THR A 684 -16.59 5.42 5.90
N GLN A 685 -15.27 5.48 6.11
CA GLN A 685 -14.25 4.76 5.36
C GLN A 685 -14.30 5.03 3.85
N HIS A 686 -14.50 6.30 3.48
CA HIS A 686 -14.59 6.80 2.11
C HIS A 686 -13.87 8.16 1.96
N GLY A 687 -13.71 8.63 0.72
CA GLY A 687 -13.51 10.06 0.45
C GLY A 687 -14.78 10.87 0.72
N MET A 688 -14.67 12.07 1.31
CA MET A 688 -15.86 12.83 1.71
C MET A 688 -16.76 13.23 0.51
N LEU A 689 -16.19 13.55 -0.66
CA LEU A 689 -16.99 13.75 -1.88
C LEU A 689 -17.74 12.46 -2.22
N THR A 690 -17.02 11.33 -2.21
CA THR A 690 -17.54 10.03 -2.64
C THR A 690 -18.63 9.50 -1.73
N TYR A 691 -18.48 9.64 -0.42
CA TYR A 691 -19.52 9.23 0.54
C TYR A 691 -20.87 9.91 0.23
N PHE A 692 -20.88 11.23 0.08
CA PHE A 692 -22.10 11.97 -0.26
C PHE A 692 -22.55 11.76 -1.70
N LEU A 693 -21.64 11.49 -2.65
CA LEU A 693 -22.01 11.14 -4.02
C LEU A 693 -22.85 9.85 -4.05
N LEU A 694 -22.38 8.81 -3.37
CA LEU A 694 -23.07 7.52 -3.26
C LEU A 694 -24.37 7.65 -2.45
N LYS A 695 -24.36 8.39 -1.34
CA LYS A 695 -25.56 8.66 -0.51
C LYS A 695 -26.64 9.44 -1.27
N GLY A 696 -26.25 10.45 -2.04
CA GLY A 696 -27.14 11.18 -2.96
C GLY A 696 -27.72 10.26 -4.03
N LEU A 697 -26.89 9.42 -4.65
CA LEU A 697 -27.31 8.40 -5.61
C LEU A 697 -28.23 7.33 -5.00
N ARG A 698 -28.18 7.06 -3.69
CA ARG A 698 -29.15 6.16 -3.01
C ARG A 698 -30.55 6.78 -2.81
N GLY A 699 -30.71 8.07 -3.08
CA GLY A 699 -32.02 8.74 -3.15
C GLY A 699 -32.12 10.05 -2.36
N GLU A 700 -31.12 10.42 -1.54
CA GLU A 700 -31.19 11.69 -0.80
C GLU A 700 -31.10 12.94 -1.70
N ALA A 701 -30.75 12.77 -2.98
CA ALA A 701 -30.81 13.82 -3.98
C ALA A 701 -32.16 13.96 -4.70
N ASP A 702 -33.17 13.07 -4.47
CA ASP A 702 -34.51 13.13 -5.11
C ASP A 702 -35.32 14.26 -4.47
N ALA A 703 -35.05 15.50 -4.89
CA ALA A 703 -35.45 16.70 -4.16
C ALA A 703 -36.89 17.15 -4.46
N ASP A 704 -37.43 16.79 -5.64
CA ASP A 704 -38.84 17.02 -6.00
C ASP A 704 -39.71 15.75 -5.92
N GLY A 705 -39.09 14.57 -5.86
CA GLY A 705 -39.78 13.28 -5.72
C GLY A 705 -40.22 12.65 -7.04
N ASP A 706 -39.84 13.18 -8.22
CA ASP A 706 -40.09 12.55 -9.52
C ASP A 706 -39.32 11.23 -9.72
N SER A 707 -38.33 10.97 -8.86
CA SER A 707 -37.53 9.75 -8.81
C SER A 707 -36.56 9.54 -9.98
N ARG A 708 -36.03 10.63 -10.54
CA ARG A 708 -35.01 10.61 -11.60
C ARG A 708 -33.81 11.49 -11.31
N LEU A 709 -32.96 11.07 -10.37
CA LEU A 709 -31.76 11.81 -9.94
C LEU A 709 -30.96 12.44 -11.11
N THR A 710 -31.11 13.75 -11.27
CA THR A 710 -30.44 14.54 -12.32
C THR A 710 -29.07 15.04 -11.88
N THR A 711 -28.23 15.48 -12.83
CA THR A 711 -26.96 16.17 -12.52
C THR A 711 -27.16 17.39 -11.62
N ARG A 712 -28.22 18.18 -11.85
CA ARG A 712 -28.48 19.41 -11.08
C ARG A 712 -28.83 19.10 -9.63
N GLU A 713 -29.75 18.16 -9.41
CA GLU A 713 -30.15 17.73 -8.07
C GLU A 713 -29.01 17.08 -7.29
N LEU A 714 -28.27 16.17 -7.94
CA LEU A 714 -27.15 15.47 -7.31
C LEU A 714 -26.10 16.47 -6.80
N PHE A 715 -25.81 17.54 -7.55
CA PHE A 715 -24.94 18.61 -7.08
C PHE A 715 -25.58 19.50 -6.01
N ALA A 716 -26.87 19.85 -6.15
CA ALA A 716 -27.61 20.67 -5.19
C ALA A 716 -27.75 20.02 -3.80
N TYR A 717 -27.81 18.69 -3.74
CA TYR A 717 -27.66 17.91 -2.51
C TYR A 717 -26.21 17.89 -2.02
N LEU A 718 -25.28 17.53 -2.91
CA LEU A 718 -23.91 17.17 -2.56
C LEU A 718 -23.06 18.36 -2.07
N GLN A 719 -23.16 19.53 -2.70
CA GLN A 719 -22.38 20.70 -2.27
C GLN A 719 -22.67 21.06 -0.79
N PRO A 720 -23.92 21.35 -0.37
CA PRO A 720 -24.19 21.69 1.03
C PRO A 720 -24.03 20.49 1.97
N ALA A 721 -24.09 19.24 1.50
CA ALA A 721 -23.80 18.07 2.32
C ALA A 721 -22.31 18.00 2.70
N VAL A 722 -21.40 17.97 1.71
CA VAL A 722 -19.95 17.95 1.93
C VAL A 722 -19.52 19.17 2.73
N GLU A 723 -19.98 20.38 2.40
CA GLU A 723 -19.59 21.57 3.16
C GLU A 723 -20.03 21.54 4.64
N ARG A 724 -21.22 20.98 4.96
CA ARG A 724 -21.65 20.81 6.36
C ARG A 724 -20.69 19.88 7.10
N GLU A 725 -20.32 18.79 6.46
CA GLU A 725 -19.52 17.71 7.06
C GLU A 725 -18.03 18.09 7.21
N ALA A 726 -17.50 18.85 6.26
CA ALA A 726 -16.19 19.50 6.34
C ALA A 726 -16.12 20.53 7.49
N ARG A 727 -17.15 21.39 7.61
CA ARG A 727 -17.23 22.39 8.69
C ARG A 727 -17.25 21.76 10.09
N LYS A 728 -17.89 20.60 10.29
CA LYS A 728 -17.84 19.86 11.58
C LYS A 728 -16.42 19.44 11.96
N ARG A 729 -15.57 19.10 10.97
CA ARG A 729 -14.19 18.65 11.16
C ARG A 729 -13.17 19.79 11.04
N HIS A 730 -13.63 21.04 11.08
CA HIS A 730 -12.82 22.26 10.97
C HIS A 730 -11.96 22.36 9.69
N VAL A 731 -12.37 21.69 8.61
CA VAL A 731 -11.71 21.75 7.29
C VAL A 731 -12.56 22.49 6.26
N ALA A 732 -11.91 23.04 5.23
CA ALA A 732 -12.56 23.77 4.14
C ALA A 732 -12.60 22.92 2.87
N GLN A 733 -13.76 22.32 2.61
CA GLN A 733 -14.06 21.54 1.40
C GLN A 733 -15.41 21.98 0.82
N THR A 734 -15.39 22.49 -0.40
CA THR A 734 -16.57 22.86 -1.19
C THR A 734 -16.49 22.15 -2.54
N PRO A 735 -17.39 21.18 -2.84
CA PRO A 735 -17.46 20.60 -4.17
C PRO A 735 -17.77 21.66 -5.22
N THR A 736 -17.10 21.58 -6.36
CA THR A 736 -17.29 22.51 -7.48
C THR A 736 -17.82 21.77 -8.71
N LEU A 737 -18.72 22.42 -9.45
CA LEU A 737 -19.26 21.92 -10.71
C LEU A 737 -18.93 22.91 -11.84
N THR A 738 -18.32 22.42 -12.91
CA THR A 738 -18.01 23.23 -14.10
C THR A 738 -18.58 22.58 -15.37
N PRO A 739 -19.38 23.30 -16.19
CA PRO A 739 -19.89 24.64 -15.92
C PRO A 739 -20.83 24.66 -14.68
N PRO A 740 -20.96 25.81 -14.00
CA PRO A 740 -21.85 25.98 -12.86
C PRO A 740 -23.30 25.52 -13.12
N ALA A 741 -24.03 25.16 -12.06
CA ALA A 741 -25.33 24.47 -12.15
C ALA A 741 -26.43 25.23 -12.93
N ASP A 742 -26.36 26.56 -12.96
CA ASP A 742 -27.21 27.46 -13.75
C ASP A 742 -26.89 27.42 -15.26
N LYS A 743 -25.68 26.97 -15.64
CA LYS A 743 -25.13 26.97 -17.01
C LYS A 743 -25.00 25.58 -17.63
N LEU A 744 -25.39 24.52 -16.94
CA LEU A 744 -25.38 23.14 -17.47
C LEU A 744 -26.30 22.94 -18.69
N GLY A 745 -27.36 23.75 -18.82
CA GLY A 745 -28.41 23.54 -19.81
C GLY A 745 -29.02 22.14 -19.71
N SER A 746 -29.19 21.46 -20.84
CA SER A 746 -29.70 20.08 -20.91
C SER A 746 -28.86 19.05 -20.15
N LYS A 747 -27.56 19.30 -19.91
CA LYS A 747 -26.72 18.41 -19.07
C LYS A 747 -27.12 18.44 -17.60
N GLY A 748 -27.86 19.49 -17.18
CA GLY A 748 -28.45 19.61 -15.85
C GLY A 748 -29.54 18.57 -15.63
N GLU A 749 -30.38 18.33 -16.65
CA GLU A 749 -31.49 17.38 -16.65
C GLU A 749 -31.06 15.92 -16.92
N ARG A 750 -29.75 15.66 -17.07
CA ARG A 750 -29.23 14.31 -17.35
C ARG A 750 -29.49 13.41 -16.14
N VAL A 751 -30.37 12.44 -16.32
CA VAL A 751 -30.69 11.42 -15.32
C VAL A 751 -29.55 10.40 -15.19
N TRP A 752 -29.12 10.19 -13.94
CA TRP A 752 -28.13 9.18 -13.57
C TRP A 752 -28.79 7.91 -13.06
N LEU A 753 -29.83 8.05 -12.22
CA LEU A 753 -30.58 6.94 -11.65
C LEU A 753 -32.08 7.17 -11.71
N ARG A 754 -32.85 6.09 -11.94
CA ARG A 754 -34.31 6.07 -11.74
C ARG A 754 -34.64 5.23 -10.52
N LEU A 755 -35.23 5.85 -9.50
CA LEU A 755 -35.49 5.25 -8.19
C LEU A 755 -36.78 4.42 -8.15
N LYS A 756 -37.64 4.52 -9.18
CA LYS A 756 -38.91 3.81 -9.35
C LYS A 756 -39.14 3.48 -10.84
#